data_AF-A0A520LU50-F1
#
_entry.id   AF-A0A520LU50-F1
#
_cell.length_a   1.000
_cell.length_b   1.000
_cell.length_c   1.000
_cell.angle_alpha   90.00
_cell.angle_beta   90.00
_cell.angle_gamma   90.00
#
_symmetry.space_group_name_H-M   'P 1'
#
loop_
_entity.id
_entity.type
_entity.pdbx_description
1 polymer ?
#
loop_
_entity_poly.entity_id
_entity_poly.type
_entity_poly.pdbx_seq_one_letter_code
_entity_poly.pdbx_strand_id
1 'polypeptide(L)'
;MLIRSFVLIFNVIILTQYTFALPEWIWVKDRKEATIQYGFNKELGNLKSAKLRIVSDYANVSVILNDELVGVAEGYGPVLKINVLNHLVDGQNKIILNTRSTGKAPAVALTIELVDHFNKKQIIATSADWKPKNVNSKIISLGNLGVEKWWNLSDLLIDEVDDYTQWKRASKSNKATDPSSFQIIPGYEVELLRSALPEESSWVNIAFDSKGRITVAREDKGLIRYSLSNDSKKIVKVEKINDDLKECRGLLYAHESLYVHANNSKSLYRLEDKDRDGTFETSNLLHMSEGGFGHGRNDLALGPEGKIYAINGDSVNLPEGIINRMSPLRNNHLPSPKNEGHVIRMDSDGKNKEIFCAGLRNPYGIDFNEDGEAFTYDADAEFDMGTPWYRPTQIKHLTSGADFGWRAVTGKWPPYYPDHPDNAQHSVHIGKGSPTGIRFGTNSNFPQEYKQALYALDWAYGRILAVHFVTRGSTYMGASEVFLRGKPLNVTDLDFGPDGSMYFVTGGRKTKSGLYRVSYIGKEVSERNMTLQEKMRNETSREHRQQRKQIEKFHERTKNIPSEKVTDPRIRYASRISAEHNAETFIFSPSKINNSAPLEDAIPDLDHLTAKLNIASEKEITKLIGADQTEKKHGLLSKIMDWEKMVPSKQLEYIDIIRRLISRHKISEQGKKQIIESVGKNFPYQSAKINMAVSPLLIELDPDRTVPKVIEFLKGDCSQREGIHYLFHLRKTTSGWSLESREIFFRILAKYETLLGGRGLPQALKAIRKESTSTLTEKEKEKLSNVLASRPSLPEFPDRSDRTATNSWTIKNFKELLNFNVEKRNLRNGKKVFELALCSRCHQHGKVGYPIGPDLTNVANRFGREDLLREILLPSNSIAENYQAVELKLRQGSMIRGQVIPNLDYRVPYIQIAENSLYPDKITKIDKANIIERSHSRISLMPSGLLNLFTIDEIVDLLAWLESPSQ
;
A
#
# COMPACT_ATOMS: atom_id res chain seq x y z
N MET A 1 -23.73 69.32 -11.74
CA MET A 1 -24.38 68.85 -13.00
C MET A 1 -23.39 67.95 -13.72
N LEU A 2 -23.57 66.63 -13.64
CA LEU A 2 -24.03 65.74 -14.74
C LEU A 2 -22.95 65.57 -15.83
N ILE A 3 -22.57 64.40 -16.34
CA ILE A 3 -23.09 63.03 -16.24
C ILE A 3 -22.06 62.08 -16.94
N ARG A 4 -21.92 60.87 -16.39
CA ARG A 4 -21.74 59.54 -17.03
C ARG A 4 -21.06 59.47 -18.41
N SER A 5 -19.98 58.70 -18.48
CA SER A 5 -19.89 57.40 -19.22
C SER A 5 -18.47 56.83 -19.07
N PHE A 6 -18.33 55.50 -19.20
CA PHE A 6 -17.09 54.70 -19.06
C PHE A 6 -16.76 54.11 -17.67
N VAL A 7 -17.72 53.41 -17.07
CA VAL A 7 -17.46 52.19 -16.28
C VAL A 7 -18.53 51.17 -16.65
N LEU A 8 -18.30 50.35 -17.69
CA LEU A 8 -19.04 49.09 -17.97
C LEU A 8 -18.52 48.48 -19.28
N ILE A 9 -17.35 47.85 -19.25
CA ILE A 9 -17.08 46.69 -20.12
C ILE A 9 -16.84 45.53 -19.18
N PHE A 10 -17.94 44.81 -18.96
CA PHE A 10 -17.99 43.54 -18.27
C PHE A 10 -16.98 42.58 -18.91
N ASN A 11 -16.02 42.12 -18.11
CA ASN A 11 -15.35 40.85 -18.32
C ASN A 11 -16.41 39.73 -18.26
N VAL A 12 -17.06 39.44 -19.38
CA VAL A 12 -17.68 38.13 -19.58
C VAL A 12 -16.56 37.21 -20.07
N ILE A 13 -15.67 36.85 -19.14
CA ILE A 13 -15.02 35.55 -19.26
C ILE A 13 -16.14 34.56 -19.02
N ILE A 14 -16.59 33.91 -20.08
CA ILE A 14 -17.38 32.69 -20.00
C ILE A 14 -16.46 31.68 -19.31
N LEU A 15 -16.48 31.70 -17.97
CA LEU A 15 -16.25 30.51 -17.17
C LEU A 15 -17.37 29.56 -17.61
N THR A 16 -17.11 28.73 -18.62
CA THR A 16 -17.77 27.44 -18.70
C THR A 16 -17.47 26.77 -17.37
N GLN A 17 -18.40 26.89 -16.43
CA GLN A 17 -18.47 26.02 -15.27
C GLN A 17 -18.59 24.62 -15.84
N TYR A 18 -17.47 23.94 -15.99
CA TYR A 18 -17.46 22.50 -16.08
C TYR A 18 -18.03 22.03 -14.74
N THR A 19 -19.32 21.72 -14.73
CA THR A 19 -19.94 20.98 -13.63
C THR A 19 -19.28 19.61 -13.61
N PHE A 20 -18.20 19.49 -12.83
CA PHE A 20 -17.66 18.18 -12.48
C PHE A 20 -18.78 17.44 -11.77
N ALA A 21 -19.29 16.36 -12.37
CA ALA A 21 -20.24 15.49 -11.70
C ALA A 21 -19.54 14.87 -10.49
N LEU A 22 -19.91 15.35 -9.30
CA LEU A 22 -19.44 14.77 -8.04
C LEU A 22 -20.22 13.47 -7.79
N PRO A 23 -19.57 12.38 -7.36
CA PRO A 23 -20.27 11.13 -7.10
C PRO A 23 -21.22 11.26 -5.92
N GLU A 24 -22.42 10.74 -6.08
CA GLU A 24 -23.36 10.53 -4.99
C GLU A 24 -23.25 9.08 -4.48
N TRP A 25 -23.42 8.93 -3.17
CA TRP A 25 -23.81 7.65 -2.58
C TRP A 25 -25.20 7.30 -3.06
N ILE A 26 -25.35 6.15 -3.72
CA ILE A 26 -26.64 5.71 -4.23
C ILE A 26 -27.01 4.34 -3.67
N TRP A 27 -28.31 4.11 -3.52
CA TRP A 27 -28.87 2.79 -3.25
C TRP A 27 -30.24 2.63 -3.88
N VAL A 28 -30.70 1.38 -4.03
CA VAL A 28 -32.07 1.09 -4.48
C VAL A 28 -32.98 1.00 -3.27
N LYS A 29 -33.97 1.91 -3.21
CA LYS A 29 -34.86 2.05 -2.05
C LYS A 29 -35.55 0.72 -1.70
N ASP A 30 -35.52 0.37 -0.41
CA ASP A 30 -36.17 -0.81 0.20
C ASP A 30 -35.78 -2.16 -0.41
N ARG A 31 -34.58 -2.25 -1.02
CA ARG A 31 -34.05 -3.48 -1.60
C ARG A 31 -32.77 -3.93 -0.92
N LYS A 32 -32.67 -5.24 -0.66
CA LYS A 32 -31.43 -5.90 -0.24
C LYS A 32 -30.49 -6.16 -1.42
N GLU A 33 -31.07 -6.45 -2.59
CA GLU A 33 -30.35 -6.73 -3.82
C GLU A 33 -31.01 -6.01 -5.00
N ALA A 34 -30.20 -5.50 -5.91
CA ALA A 34 -30.67 -4.85 -7.12
C ALA A 34 -29.57 -4.78 -8.18
N THR A 35 -29.99 -4.56 -9.43
CA THR A 35 -29.08 -4.22 -10.53
C THR A 35 -29.29 -2.77 -10.93
N ILE A 36 -28.24 -1.97 -10.84
CA ILE A 36 -28.21 -0.55 -11.22
C ILE A 36 -27.46 -0.46 -12.56
N GLN A 37 -27.91 0.37 -13.50
CA GLN A 37 -27.25 0.54 -14.80
C GLN A 37 -27.19 2.01 -15.22
N TYR A 38 -26.15 2.31 -16.01
CA TYR A 38 -25.97 3.61 -16.67
C TYR A 38 -25.33 3.41 -18.03
N GLY A 39 -25.86 4.11 -19.04
CA GLY A 39 -25.33 4.11 -20.40
C GLY A 39 -24.73 5.46 -20.74
N PHE A 40 -23.60 5.48 -21.42
CA PHE A 40 -22.96 6.70 -21.90
C PHE A 40 -22.32 6.47 -23.27
N ASN A 41 -22.13 7.54 -24.03
CA ASN A 41 -21.56 7.47 -25.37
C ASN A 41 -20.13 8.04 -25.36
N LYS A 42 -19.16 7.38 -26.01
CA LYS A 42 -17.77 7.84 -26.05
C LYS A 42 -17.03 7.40 -27.31
N GLU A 43 -16.36 8.37 -27.95
CA GLU A 43 -15.38 8.11 -29.01
C GLU A 43 -14.01 7.77 -28.40
N LEU A 44 -13.46 6.61 -28.75
CA LEU A 44 -12.22 6.11 -28.14
C LEU A 44 -10.94 6.64 -28.79
N GLY A 45 -10.98 7.00 -30.08
CA GLY A 45 -9.80 7.40 -30.85
C GLY A 45 -9.02 8.59 -30.25
N ASN A 46 -9.66 9.37 -29.38
CA ASN A 46 -9.05 10.51 -28.69
C ASN A 46 -8.70 10.23 -27.22
N LEU A 47 -8.98 9.04 -26.67
CA LEU A 47 -8.86 8.76 -25.23
C LEU A 47 -7.44 8.28 -24.86
N LYS A 48 -6.83 8.96 -23.87
CA LYS A 48 -5.49 8.64 -23.35
C LYS A 48 -5.53 7.74 -22.12
N SER A 49 -6.53 7.92 -21.25
CA SER A 49 -6.72 7.03 -20.09
C SER A 49 -8.17 7.00 -19.62
N ALA A 50 -8.56 5.88 -19.01
CA ALA A 50 -9.85 5.70 -18.35
C ALA A 50 -9.66 5.00 -17.01
N LYS A 51 -9.97 5.69 -15.91
CA LYS A 51 -9.76 5.18 -14.54
C LYS A 51 -11.08 5.13 -13.78
N LEU A 52 -11.51 3.94 -13.40
CA LEU A 52 -12.67 3.71 -12.57
C LEU A 52 -12.26 3.67 -11.10
N ARG A 53 -12.97 4.41 -10.24
CA ARG A 53 -12.87 4.33 -8.78
C ARG A 53 -14.25 3.97 -8.23
N ILE A 54 -14.34 2.94 -7.39
CA ILE A 54 -15.59 2.54 -6.73
C ILE A 54 -15.35 2.25 -5.26
N VAL A 55 -16.30 2.65 -4.43
CA VAL A 55 -16.37 2.31 -3.00
C VAL A 55 -17.79 1.88 -2.66
N SER A 56 -17.90 0.96 -1.71
CA SER A 56 -19.16 0.44 -1.23
C SER A 56 -19.16 0.38 0.29
N ASP A 57 -20.24 0.81 0.92
CA ASP A 57 -20.49 0.68 2.34
C ASP A 57 -21.50 -0.44 2.55
N TYR A 58 -21.13 -1.46 3.33
CA TYR A 58 -22.02 -2.56 3.74
C TYR A 58 -22.79 -3.22 2.58
N ALA A 59 -22.19 -3.26 1.39
CA ALA A 59 -22.70 -3.96 0.24
C ALA A 59 -21.58 -4.53 -0.64
N ASN A 60 -21.79 -5.72 -1.19
CA ASN A 60 -20.95 -6.26 -2.24
C ASN A 60 -21.49 -5.81 -3.60
N VAL A 61 -20.60 -5.33 -4.46
CA VAL A 61 -20.95 -4.76 -5.77
C VAL A 61 -20.06 -5.33 -6.85
N SER A 62 -20.65 -6.11 -7.76
CA SER A 62 -19.98 -6.52 -8.99
C SER A 62 -20.15 -5.45 -10.05
N VAL A 63 -19.04 -5.01 -10.64
CA VAL A 63 -18.98 -3.97 -11.67
C VAL A 63 -18.79 -4.64 -13.02
N ILE A 64 -19.77 -4.48 -13.89
CA ILE A 64 -19.76 -5.01 -15.26
C ILE A 64 -19.73 -3.82 -16.22
N LEU A 65 -18.78 -3.82 -17.15
CA LEU A 65 -18.65 -2.82 -18.21
C LEU A 65 -18.72 -3.55 -19.55
N ASN A 66 -19.69 -3.19 -20.39
CA ASN A 66 -19.89 -3.81 -21.71
C ASN A 66 -19.93 -5.36 -21.66
N ASP A 67 -20.72 -5.88 -20.72
CA ASP A 67 -20.91 -7.32 -20.45
C ASP A 67 -19.68 -8.07 -19.90
N GLU A 68 -18.59 -7.35 -19.57
CA GLU A 68 -17.40 -7.91 -18.92
C GLU A 68 -17.34 -7.53 -17.43
N LEU A 69 -17.07 -8.50 -16.55
CA LEU A 69 -16.81 -8.25 -15.12
C LEU A 69 -15.43 -7.59 -14.95
N VAL A 70 -15.41 -6.30 -14.60
CA VAL A 70 -14.16 -5.56 -14.41
C VAL A 70 -13.68 -5.55 -12.96
N GLY A 71 -14.56 -5.77 -11.98
CA GLY A 71 -14.17 -5.82 -10.58
C GLY A 71 -15.31 -6.04 -9.59
N VAL A 72 -14.95 -6.32 -8.33
CA VAL A 72 -15.89 -6.51 -7.22
C VAL A 72 -15.48 -5.61 -6.05
N ALA A 73 -16.35 -4.67 -5.69
CA ALA A 73 -16.20 -3.83 -4.50
C ALA A 73 -16.92 -4.48 -3.32
N GLU A 74 -16.20 -4.78 -2.24
CA GLU A 74 -16.77 -5.46 -1.07
C GLU A 74 -17.22 -4.45 -0.01
N GLY A 75 -18.24 -4.81 0.79
CA GLY A 75 -18.86 -3.88 1.76
C GLY A 75 -17.94 -3.38 2.88
N TYR A 76 -16.83 -4.10 3.11
CA TYR A 76 -15.76 -3.72 4.04
C TYR A 76 -14.39 -3.57 3.35
N GLY A 77 -14.30 -3.74 2.02
CA GLY A 77 -13.04 -3.66 1.26
C GLY A 77 -12.50 -2.23 1.05
N PRO A 78 -11.28 -2.03 0.55
CA PRO A 78 -10.78 -0.68 0.25
C PRO A 78 -11.49 -0.07 -0.97
N VAL A 79 -11.19 1.21 -1.27
CA VAL A 79 -11.54 1.80 -2.58
C VAL A 79 -10.88 1.00 -3.69
N LEU A 80 -11.69 0.51 -4.63
CA LEU A 80 -11.20 -0.23 -5.78
C LEU A 80 -10.91 0.75 -6.91
N LYS A 81 -9.67 0.74 -7.42
CA LYS A 81 -9.21 1.55 -8.56
C LYS A 81 -8.86 0.61 -9.71
N ILE A 82 -9.44 0.84 -10.88
CA ILE A 82 -9.32 -0.04 -12.07
C ILE A 82 -9.00 0.81 -13.30
N ASN A 83 -8.01 0.40 -14.10
CA ASN A 83 -7.87 0.93 -15.44
C ASN A 83 -8.90 0.25 -16.34
N VAL A 84 -9.84 1.02 -16.87
CA VAL A 84 -10.95 0.50 -17.67
C VAL A 84 -10.81 0.82 -19.16
N LEU A 85 -9.67 1.35 -19.60
CA LEU A 85 -9.48 1.80 -20.98
C LEU A 85 -9.76 0.69 -22.00
N ASN A 86 -9.24 -0.51 -21.76
CA ASN A 86 -9.37 -1.65 -22.68
C ASN A 86 -10.74 -2.33 -22.61
N HIS A 87 -11.62 -1.91 -21.70
CA HIS A 87 -12.97 -2.44 -21.53
C HIS A 87 -14.04 -1.54 -22.18
N LEU A 88 -13.64 -0.36 -22.65
CA LEU A 88 -14.54 0.56 -23.36
C LEU A 88 -14.64 0.17 -24.84
N VAL A 89 -15.79 0.47 -25.44
CA VAL A 89 -16.05 0.31 -26.89
C VAL A 89 -16.32 1.66 -27.52
N ASP A 90 -16.07 1.79 -28.82
CA ASP A 90 -16.41 3.02 -29.55
C ASP A 90 -17.93 3.18 -29.65
N GLY A 91 -18.41 4.36 -29.31
CA GLY A 91 -19.85 4.64 -29.23
C GLY A 91 -20.46 4.28 -27.87
N GLN A 92 -21.53 3.48 -27.89
CA GLN A 92 -22.36 3.26 -26.70
C GLN A 92 -21.71 2.27 -25.73
N ASN A 93 -21.43 2.77 -24.52
CA ASN A 93 -20.92 2.01 -23.40
C ASN A 93 -22.00 1.83 -22.32
N LYS A 94 -21.93 0.71 -21.59
CA LYS A 94 -22.88 0.38 -20.53
C LYS A 94 -22.18 -0.13 -19.29
N ILE A 95 -22.48 0.50 -18.15
CA ILE A 95 -22.05 0.04 -16.83
C ILE A 95 -23.24 -0.58 -16.12
N ILE A 96 -23.01 -1.72 -15.48
CA ILE A 96 -23.98 -2.43 -14.64
C ILE A 96 -23.33 -2.70 -13.29
N LEU A 97 -24.03 -2.35 -12.21
CA LEU A 97 -23.66 -2.65 -10.84
C LEU A 97 -24.67 -3.65 -10.29
N ASN A 98 -24.22 -4.87 -10.00
CA ASN A 98 -25.01 -5.85 -9.26
C ASN A 98 -24.70 -5.69 -7.78
N THR A 99 -25.66 -5.18 -7.00
CA THR A 99 -25.47 -4.80 -5.60
C THR A 99 -26.19 -5.77 -4.68
N ARG A 100 -25.53 -6.18 -3.59
CA ARG A 100 -26.09 -7.01 -2.50
C ARG A 100 -25.69 -6.42 -1.15
N SER A 101 -26.66 -6.10 -0.30
CA SER A 101 -26.44 -5.59 1.06
C SER A 101 -25.84 -6.67 1.98
N THR A 102 -24.88 -6.28 2.80
CA THR A 102 -24.20 -7.13 3.81
C THR A 102 -24.44 -6.65 5.25
N GLY A 103 -25.25 -5.61 5.44
CA GLY A 103 -25.44 -4.96 6.73
C GLY A 103 -26.43 -3.79 6.66
N LYS A 104 -26.48 -3.03 7.75
CA LYS A 104 -27.23 -1.77 7.81
C LYS A 104 -26.50 -0.73 6.95
N ALA A 105 -27.25 0.21 6.37
CA ALA A 105 -26.73 1.32 5.56
C ALA A 105 -25.97 0.97 4.26
N PRO A 106 -26.50 0.07 3.40
CA PRO A 106 -25.83 -0.26 2.15
C PRO A 106 -25.81 0.96 1.20
N ALA A 107 -24.64 1.25 0.64
CA ALA A 107 -24.48 2.32 -0.36
C ALA A 107 -23.32 2.03 -1.29
N VAL A 108 -23.39 2.54 -2.52
CA VAL A 108 -22.29 2.47 -3.48
C VAL A 108 -22.07 3.84 -4.12
N ALA A 109 -20.80 4.17 -4.39
CA ALA A 109 -20.42 5.34 -5.16
C ALA A 109 -19.30 4.98 -6.14
N LEU A 110 -19.38 5.52 -7.36
CA LEU A 110 -18.43 5.24 -8.42
C LEU A 110 -18.14 6.50 -9.24
N THR A 111 -16.89 6.59 -9.72
CA THR A 111 -16.47 7.54 -10.76
C THR A 111 -15.70 6.82 -11.87
N ILE A 112 -15.82 7.29 -13.11
CA ILE A 112 -14.91 6.99 -14.21
C ILE A 112 -14.33 8.31 -14.69
N GLU A 113 -13.02 8.49 -14.48
CA GLU A 113 -12.26 9.61 -15.05
C GLU A 113 -11.77 9.22 -16.45
N LEU A 114 -12.24 9.95 -17.45
CA LEU A 114 -11.83 9.84 -18.84
C LEU A 114 -10.94 11.03 -19.19
N VAL A 115 -9.72 10.78 -19.65
CA VAL A 115 -8.75 11.81 -20.04
C VAL A 115 -8.37 11.61 -21.50
N ASP A 116 -8.55 12.63 -22.32
CA ASP A 116 -8.15 12.59 -23.73
C ASP A 116 -6.67 12.96 -23.97
N HIS A 117 -6.19 12.88 -25.21
CA HIS A 117 -4.81 13.23 -25.57
C HIS A 117 -4.50 14.72 -25.40
N PHE A 118 -5.52 15.59 -25.29
CA PHE A 118 -5.39 17.01 -24.95
C PHE A 118 -5.42 17.27 -23.44
N ASN A 119 -5.45 16.21 -22.62
CA ASN A 119 -5.63 16.25 -21.16
C ASN A 119 -6.97 16.86 -20.69
N LYS A 120 -7.99 16.92 -21.56
CA LYS A 120 -9.35 17.27 -21.15
C LYS A 120 -9.94 16.13 -20.34
N LYS A 121 -10.50 16.46 -19.18
CA LYS A 121 -11.12 15.50 -18.26
C LYS A 121 -12.63 15.48 -18.42
N GLN A 122 -13.19 14.28 -18.42
CA GLN A 122 -14.63 14.03 -18.30
C GLN A 122 -14.84 13.01 -17.18
N ILE A 123 -15.80 13.28 -16.29
CA ILE A 123 -16.12 12.39 -15.18
C ILE A 123 -17.54 11.85 -15.37
N ILE A 124 -17.68 10.53 -15.32
CA ILE A 124 -18.97 9.85 -15.16
C ILE A 124 -19.05 9.47 -13.69
N ALA A 125 -20.15 9.80 -13.02
CA ALA A 125 -20.30 9.55 -11.58
C ALA A 125 -21.69 8.97 -11.26
N THR A 126 -21.78 8.25 -10.15
CA THR A 126 -23.07 7.78 -9.62
C THR A 126 -23.96 8.95 -9.23
N SER A 127 -25.23 8.89 -9.62
CA SER A 127 -26.27 9.84 -9.23
C SER A 127 -27.63 9.16 -9.16
N ALA A 128 -28.63 9.86 -8.62
CA ALA A 128 -30.02 9.40 -8.65
C ALA A 128 -30.60 9.19 -10.07
N ASP A 129 -29.94 9.69 -11.13
CA ASP A 129 -30.38 9.54 -12.53
C ASP A 129 -30.06 8.17 -13.14
N TRP A 130 -29.26 7.37 -12.44
CA TRP A 130 -29.01 5.98 -12.81
C TRP A 130 -30.33 5.20 -12.77
N LYS A 131 -30.40 4.05 -13.46
CA LYS A 131 -31.65 3.30 -13.60
C LYS A 131 -31.55 1.91 -12.96
N PRO A 132 -32.56 1.44 -12.21
CA PRO A 132 -32.65 0.04 -11.87
C PRO A 132 -33.00 -0.79 -13.12
N LYS A 133 -32.38 -1.95 -13.27
CA LYS A 133 -32.58 -2.84 -14.43
C LYS A 133 -33.69 -3.86 -14.22
N ASN A 134 -33.75 -4.46 -13.03
CA ASN A 134 -34.55 -5.66 -12.74
C ASN A 134 -35.65 -5.43 -11.68
N VAL A 135 -35.85 -4.19 -11.23
CA VAL A 135 -36.82 -3.86 -10.19
C VAL A 135 -37.56 -2.58 -10.51
N ASN A 136 -38.87 -2.56 -10.27
CA ASN A 136 -39.67 -1.34 -10.27
C ASN A 136 -39.49 -0.62 -8.93
N SER A 137 -38.32 -0.02 -8.72
CA SER A 137 -37.99 0.81 -7.56
C SER A 137 -37.26 2.06 -8.03
N LYS A 138 -36.98 3.00 -7.12
CA LYS A 138 -36.19 4.21 -7.41
C LYS A 138 -34.79 4.08 -6.84
N ILE A 139 -33.81 4.60 -7.57
CA ILE A 139 -32.49 4.89 -7.01
C ILE A 139 -32.62 6.18 -6.20
N ILE A 140 -32.07 6.16 -4.99
CA ILE A 140 -32.05 7.31 -4.09
C ILE A 140 -30.61 7.75 -3.88
N SER A 141 -30.40 9.07 -3.85
CA SER A 141 -29.16 9.67 -3.36
C SER A 141 -29.19 9.66 -1.83
N LEU A 142 -28.12 9.16 -1.23
CA LEU A 142 -27.84 9.17 0.20
C LEU A 142 -26.85 10.31 0.55
N GLY A 143 -26.48 11.12 -0.43
CA GLY A 143 -25.63 12.30 -0.28
C GLY A 143 -24.39 12.29 -1.17
N ASN A 144 -23.78 13.45 -1.28
CA ASN A 144 -22.63 13.68 -2.17
C ASN A 144 -21.33 13.19 -1.51
N LEU A 145 -20.72 12.14 -2.06
CA LEU A 145 -19.40 11.66 -1.62
C LEU A 145 -18.29 12.66 -1.97
N GLY A 146 -18.46 13.43 -3.04
CA GLY A 146 -17.50 14.45 -3.47
C GLY A 146 -17.30 15.61 -2.48
N VAL A 147 -18.10 15.73 -1.42
CA VAL A 147 -17.82 16.69 -0.31
C VAL A 147 -16.97 16.08 0.81
N GLU A 148 -16.75 14.76 0.80
CA GLU A 148 -15.93 14.09 1.81
C GLU A 148 -14.45 14.22 1.43
N LYS A 149 -13.65 14.86 2.29
CA LYS A 149 -12.25 15.22 2.00
C LYS A 149 -11.40 14.03 1.55
N TRP A 150 -11.49 12.92 2.26
CA TRP A 150 -10.71 11.70 2.00
C TRP A 150 -10.88 11.16 0.56
N TRP A 151 -12.04 11.38 -0.06
CA TRP A 151 -12.30 10.92 -1.43
C TRP A 151 -11.55 11.75 -2.47
N ASN A 152 -11.34 13.04 -2.19
CA ASN A 152 -10.74 13.99 -3.12
C ASN A 152 -9.21 14.11 -2.97
N LEU A 153 -8.65 13.57 -1.88
CA LEU A 153 -7.21 13.56 -1.70
C LEU A 153 -6.54 12.64 -2.73
N SER A 154 -5.46 13.15 -3.32
CA SER A 154 -4.60 12.38 -4.22
C SER A 154 -3.73 11.41 -3.42
N ASP A 155 -3.27 10.35 -4.07
CA ASP A 155 -2.31 9.44 -3.46
C ASP A 155 -1.01 10.18 -3.12
N LEU A 156 -0.43 9.89 -1.95
CA LEU A 156 0.89 10.40 -1.59
C LEU A 156 1.96 9.75 -2.47
N LEU A 157 2.39 10.46 -3.51
CA LEU A 157 3.48 10.01 -4.37
C LEU A 157 4.82 10.48 -3.80
N ILE A 158 5.70 9.52 -3.49
CA ILE A 158 7.12 9.76 -3.26
C ILE A 158 7.91 9.16 -4.40
N ASP A 159 8.63 10.01 -5.11
CA ASP A 159 9.39 9.60 -6.28
C ASP A 159 10.90 9.53 -5.96
N GLU A 160 11.74 9.55 -7.00
CA GLU A 160 13.18 9.39 -6.87
C GLU A 160 13.90 10.70 -6.54
N VAL A 161 13.28 11.87 -6.71
CA VAL A 161 13.88 13.17 -6.35
C VAL A 161 13.59 13.57 -4.92
N ASP A 162 12.65 12.89 -4.27
CA ASP A 162 12.52 12.96 -2.82
C ASP A 162 13.82 12.53 -2.13
N ASP A 163 14.30 13.43 -1.26
CA ASP A 163 15.63 13.36 -0.67
C ASP A 163 15.54 12.71 0.72
N TYR A 164 15.60 11.38 0.76
CA TYR A 164 15.74 10.59 2.00
C TYR A 164 16.91 11.06 2.88
N THR A 165 17.90 11.74 2.28
CA THR A 165 19.08 12.24 2.99
C THR A 165 19.00 13.70 3.40
N GLN A 166 17.81 14.34 3.30
CA GLN A 166 17.60 15.74 3.66
C GLN A 166 18.14 16.10 5.05
N TRP A 167 18.02 15.17 6.02
CA TRP A 167 18.47 15.34 7.40
C TRP A 167 19.98 15.65 7.51
N LYS A 168 20.80 15.23 6.54
CA LYS A 168 22.24 15.53 6.52
C LYS A 168 22.52 17.04 6.44
N ARG A 169 21.57 17.82 5.90
CA ARG A 169 21.64 19.29 5.87
C ARG A 169 21.53 19.86 7.28
N ALA A 170 20.77 19.22 8.17
CA ALA A 170 20.65 19.60 9.58
C ALA A 170 21.89 19.19 10.41
N SER A 171 22.60 18.11 10.03
CA SER A 171 23.82 17.67 10.75
C SER A 171 24.98 18.66 10.70
N LYS A 172 24.99 19.59 9.74
CA LYS A 172 26.06 20.59 9.57
C LYS A 172 25.62 22.00 9.98
N SER A 173 24.41 22.15 10.52
CA SER A 173 23.84 23.46 10.83
C SER A 173 24.12 23.87 12.27
N ASN A 174 24.38 25.18 12.46
CA ASN A 174 24.50 25.78 13.78
C ASN A 174 23.14 26.23 14.36
N LYS A 175 22.06 26.23 13.57
CA LYS A 175 20.71 26.62 13.98
C LYS A 175 19.66 25.66 13.43
N ALA A 176 18.47 25.64 14.04
CA ALA A 176 17.32 24.95 13.48
C ALA A 176 16.90 25.61 12.14
N THR A 177 16.16 24.86 11.32
CA THR A 177 15.71 25.35 10.02
C THR A 177 14.78 26.56 10.17
N ASP A 178 14.94 27.55 9.30
CA ASP A 178 14.08 28.73 9.28
C ASP A 178 12.65 28.36 8.80
N PRO A 179 11.59 28.66 9.58
CA PRO A 179 10.21 28.38 9.19
C PRO A 179 9.77 28.99 7.87
N SER A 180 10.37 30.10 7.43
CA SER A 180 10.07 30.74 6.15
C SER A 180 10.38 29.85 4.94
N SER A 181 11.19 28.80 5.13
CA SER A 181 11.50 27.80 4.10
C SER A 181 10.50 26.64 4.04
N PHE A 182 9.55 26.57 4.97
CA PHE A 182 8.57 25.49 5.03
C PHE A 182 7.43 25.71 4.05
N GLN A 183 6.87 24.61 3.58
CA GLN A 183 5.62 24.56 2.86
C GLN A 183 4.56 24.05 3.81
N ILE A 184 3.50 24.82 4.02
CA ILE A 184 2.37 24.47 4.89
C ILE A 184 1.08 24.75 4.13
N ILE A 185 0.01 24.02 4.47
CA ILE A 185 -1.32 24.32 3.94
C ILE A 185 -1.76 25.76 4.30
N PRO A 186 -2.59 26.43 3.47
CA PRO A 186 -3.00 27.80 3.71
C PRO A 186 -3.75 28.00 5.04
N GLY A 187 -3.59 29.18 5.64
CA GLY A 187 -4.28 29.56 6.88
C GLY A 187 -3.53 29.23 8.17
N TYR A 188 -2.29 28.78 8.07
CA TYR A 188 -1.44 28.46 9.22
C TYR A 188 -0.16 29.29 9.22
N GLU A 189 0.34 29.57 10.42
CA GLU A 189 1.62 30.24 10.67
C GLU A 189 2.54 29.29 11.44
N VAL A 190 3.84 29.31 11.12
CA VAL A 190 4.88 28.52 11.81
C VAL A 190 5.91 29.45 12.43
N GLU A 191 6.12 29.32 13.74
CA GLU A 191 7.07 30.11 14.53
C GLU A 191 8.18 29.20 15.09
N LEU A 192 9.45 29.64 15.00
CA LEU A 192 10.57 28.96 15.67
C LEU A 192 10.74 29.55 17.08
N LEU A 193 10.51 28.74 18.11
CA LEU A 193 10.63 29.17 19.51
C LEU A 193 12.05 29.02 20.05
N ARG A 194 12.77 27.96 19.66
CA ARG A 194 14.13 27.68 20.14
C ARG A 194 14.90 26.80 19.18
N SER A 195 16.18 27.09 19.01
CA SER A 195 17.17 26.13 18.51
C SER A 195 17.91 25.51 19.69
N ALA A 196 18.11 24.19 19.68
CA ALA A 196 18.84 23.50 20.73
C ALA A 196 20.25 24.06 20.91
N LEU A 197 20.72 24.21 22.15
CA LEU A 197 22.11 24.55 22.46
C LEU A 197 23.02 23.31 22.28
N PRO A 198 24.34 23.47 22.07
CA PRO A 198 25.25 22.34 21.87
C PRO A 198 25.15 21.27 22.96
N GLU A 199 25.04 21.68 24.22
CA GLU A 199 24.91 20.81 25.39
C GLU A 199 23.52 20.16 25.52
N GLU A 200 22.51 20.63 24.80
CA GLU A 200 21.16 20.06 24.79
C GLU A 200 21.06 18.87 23.83
N SER A 201 22.04 18.67 22.94
CA SER A 201 22.08 17.62 21.91
C SER A 201 20.81 17.65 21.02
N SER A 202 20.50 16.53 20.38
CA SER A 202 19.28 16.40 19.59
C SER A 202 18.06 16.06 20.45
N TRP A 203 16.87 16.45 20.02
CA TRP A 203 15.60 16.19 20.70
C TRP A 203 14.79 15.10 19.99
N VAL A 204 14.14 14.24 20.76
CA VAL A 204 13.46 13.04 20.24
C VAL A 204 12.01 12.89 20.66
N ASN A 205 11.54 13.57 21.71
CA ASN A 205 10.15 13.49 22.18
C ASN A 205 9.76 14.75 22.95
N ILE A 206 8.47 15.11 22.97
CA ILE A 206 7.90 16.19 23.77
C ILE A 206 6.59 15.79 24.46
N ALA A 207 6.30 16.42 25.60
CA ALA A 207 5.00 16.34 26.26
C ALA A 207 4.69 17.61 27.05
N PHE A 208 3.42 18.02 27.06
CA PHE A 208 2.93 19.09 27.93
C PHE A 208 2.55 18.58 29.31
N ASP A 209 2.89 19.35 30.34
CA ASP A 209 2.33 19.16 31.68
C ASP A 209 1.03 19.96 31.90
N SER A 210 0.36 19.72 33.02
CA SER A 210 -0.90 20.40 33.38
C SER A 210 -0.76 21.91 33.61
N LYS A 211 0.46 22.44 33.72
CA LYS A 211 0.76 23.88 33.85
C LYS A 211 1.10 24.51 32.50
N GLY A 212 1.04 23.77 31.39
CA GLY A 212 1.36 24.26 30.05
C GLY A 212 2.85 24.39 29.76
N ARG A 213 3.72 23.76 30.58
CA ARG A 213 5.17 23.70 30.32
C ARG A 213 5.48 22.53 29.39
N ILE A 214 6.50 22.68 28.56
CA ILE A 214 6.92 21.64 27.61
C ILE A 214 8.12 20.90 28.17
N THR A 215 8.02 19.59 28.33
CA THR A 215 9.18 18.72 28.57
C THR A 215 9.68 18.17 27.24
N VAL A 216 10.99 18.25 27.02
CA VAL A 216 11.70 17.73 25.86
C VAL A 216 12.64 16.63 26.30
N ALA A 217 12.59 15.48 25.62
CA ALA A 217 13.57 14.41 25.75
C ALA A 217 14.75 14.59 24.80
N ARG A 218 15.95 14.37 25.32
CA ARG A 218 17.19 14.44 24.56
C ARG A 218 17.58 13.05 24.04
N GLU A 219 18.15 13.00 22.84
CA GLU A 219 18.61 11.77 22.18
C GLU A 219 19.68 11.05 23.01
N ASP A 220 20.62 11.80 23.59
CA ASP A 220 21.67 11.22 24.43
C ASP A 220 21.13 10.82 25.81
N LYS A 221 20.84 11.82 26.67
CA LYS A 221 20.32 11.60 28.02
C LYS A 221 19.61 12.82 28.60
N GLY A 222 18.65 12.55 29.48
CA GLY A 222 17.99 13.52 30.31
C GLY A 222 16.81 14.24 29.65
N LEU A 223 16.11 15.01 30.49
CA LEU A 223 14.89 15.73 30.18
C LEU A 223 15.08 17.21 30.52
N ILE A 224 14.62 18.09 29.63
CA ILE A 224 14.61 19.54 29.84
C ILE A 224 13.17 20.02 29.83
N ARG A 225 12.78 20.87 30.77
CA ARG A 225 11.48 21.54 30.81
C ARG A 225 11.62 23.01 30.42
N TYR A 226 10.70 23.47 29.59
CA TYR A 226 10.56 24.85 29.16
C TYR A 226 9.25 25.45 29.66
N SER A 227 9.33 26.58 30.34
CA SER A 227 8.16 27.42 30.61
C SER A 227 7.99 28.43 29.49
N LEU A 228 6.76 28.59 29.01
CA LEU A 228 6.41 29.54 27.97
C LEU A 228 5.92 30.87 28.56
N SER A 229 6.02 31.95 27.79
CA SER A 229 5.33 33.21 28.06
C SER A 229 3.81 33.03 28.00
N ASN A 230 3.06 34.01 28.52
CA ASN A 230 1.58 33.96 28.55
C ASN A 230 0.94 33.84 27.14
N ASP A 231 1.59 34.39 26.12
CA ASP A 231 1.17 34.26 24.71
C ASP A 231 1.73 33.01 24.01
N SER A 232 2.49 32.18 24.75
CA SER A 232 3.17 30.97 24.29
C SER A 232 4.18 31.17 23.16
N LYS A 233 4.58 32.41 22.86
CA LYS A 233 5.49 32.74 21.75
C LYS A 233 6.97 32.77 22.14
N LYS A 234 7.30 32.67 23.43
CA LYS A 234 8.69 32.71 23.93
C LYS A 234 8.89 31.73 25.06
N ILE A 235 10.12 31.23 25.18
CA ILE A 235 10.55 30.46 26.37
C ILE A 235 11.09 31.45 27.41
N VAL A 236 10.54 31.40 28.62
CA VAL A 236 10.90 32.28 29.74
C VAL A 236 11.72 31.59 30.82
N LYS A 237 11.69 30.25 30.89
CA LYS A 237 12.48 29.46 31.84
C LYS A 237 12.93 28.14 31.20
N VAL A 238 14.14 27.71 31.54
CA VAL A 238 14.71 26.43 31.14
C VAL A 238 15.16 25.68 32.39
N GLU A 239 14.75 24.43 32.54
CA GLU A 239 15.04 23.61 33.71
C GLU A 239 15.49 22.22 33.27
N LYS A 240 16.58 21.71 33.84
CA LYS A 240 16.95 20.30 33.66
C LYS A 240 16.25 19.50 34.77
N ILE A 241 15.31 18.63 34.40
CA ILE A 241 14.46 17.89 35.35
C ILE A 241 14.88 16.43 35.51
N ASN A 242 15.73 15.91 34.61
CA ASN A 242 16.39 14.61 34.72
C ASN A 242 17.70 14.63 33.91
N ASP A 243 18.76 13.95 34.36
CA ASP A 243 20.02 13.82 33.61
C ASP A 243 20.53 12.38 33.49
N ASP A 244 19.73 11.40 33.91
CA ASP A 244 20.14 10.00 34.10
C ASP A 244 19.57 9.07 33.03
N LEU A 245 18.31 9.27 32.65
CA LEU A 245 17.61 8.42 31.69
C LEU A 245 18.15 8.64 30.28
N LYS A 246 18.39 7.55 29.54
CA LYS A 246 19.03 7.59 28.22
C LYS A 246 18.01 7.38 27.12
N GLU A 247 18.05 8.25 26.12
CA GLU A 247 17.21 8.22 24.92
C GLU A 247 15.71 7.96 25.23
N CYS A 248 15.06 8.91 25.91
CA CYS A 248 13.63 8.82 26.23
C CYS A 248 12.80 9.08 24.97
N ARG A 249 12.17 8.04 24.41
CA ARG A 249 11.39 8.15 23.15
C ARG A 249 9.89 8.25 23.36
N GLY A 250 9.43 8.11 24.60
CA GLY A 250 8.03 8.29 24.99
C GLY A 250 7.94 9.06 26.30
N LEU A 251 7.19 10.15 26.29
CA LEU A 251 6.85 10.94 27.46
C LEU A 251 5.33 11.05 27.54
N LEU A 252 4.80 10.88 28.75
CA LEU A 252 3.36 11.01 28.99
C LEU A 252 3.12 11.59 30.37
N TYR A 253 2.53 12.78 30.44
CA TYR A 253 1.96 13.29 31.67
C TYR A 253 0.57 12.69 31.88
N ALA A 254 0.42 11.89 32.93
CA ALA A 254 -0.85 11.27 33.32
C ALA A 254 -0.81 10.97 34.82
N HIS A 255 -1.97 10.79 35.46
CA HIS A 255 -2.05 10.36 36.87
C HIS A 255 -1.14 11.16 37.83
N GLU A 256 -1.11 12.49 37.63
CA GLU A 256 -0.25 13.43 38.38
C GLU A 256 1.25 13.08 38.34
N SER A 257 1.73 12.46 37.26
CA SER A 257 3.11 11.98 37.13
C SER A 257 3.61 12.09 35.70
N LEU A 258 4.92 12.02 35.52
CA LEU A 258 5.55 11.89 34.22
C LEU A 258 5.99 10.44 34.00
N TYR A 259 5.38 9.76 33.04
CA TYR A 259 5.81 8.45 32.56
C TYR A 259 6.87 8.62 31.48
N VAL A 260 7.95 7.84 31.59
CA VAL A 260 9.12 7.95 30.70
C VAL A 260 9.51 6.60 30.16
N HIS A 261 9.37 6.41 28.84
CA HIS A 261 9.82 5.22 28.14
C HIS A 261 11.26 5.44 27.65
N ALA A 262 12.23 5.00 28.46
CA ALA A 262 13.65 5.26 28.26
C ALA A 262 14.31 4.12 27.46
N ASN A 263 14.56 4.37 26.18
CA ASN A 263 14.98 3.34 25.24
C ASN A 263 16.34 2.73 25.60
N ASN A 264 17.36 3.56 25.79
CA ASN A 264 18.72 3.10 26.10
C ASN A 264 18.90 2.74 27.58
N SER A 265 17.98 3.16 28.45
CA SER A 265 17.86 2.64 29.82
C SER A 265 17.05 1.33 29.90
N LYS A 266 16.52 0.83 28.78
CA LYS A 266 15.76 -0.42 28.67
C LYS A 266 14.50 -0.52 29.55
N SER A 267 13.91 0.61 29.93
CA SER A 267 12.95 0.64 31.03
C SER A 267 11.89 1.74 30.89
N LEU A 268 10.70 1.46 31.44
CA LEU A 268 9.62 2.42 31.65
C LEU A 268 9.60 2.86 33.11
N TYR A 269 9.63 4.16 33.34
CA TYR A 269 9.62 4.78 34.67
C TYR A 269 8.38 5.65 34.89
N ARG A 270 8.03 5.85 36.16
CA ARG A 270 7.14 6.90 36.65
C ARG A 270 7.94 7.85 37.52
N LEU A 271 7.99 9.12 37.12
CA LEU A 271 8.57 10.22 37.89
C LEU A 271 7.46 10.97 38.60
N GLU A 272 7.58 11.17 39.92
CA GLU A 272 6.56 11.82 40.75
C GLU A 272 7.09 13.11 41.37
N ASP A 273 6.26 14.15 41.30
CA ASP A 273 6.44 15.49 41.91
C ASP A 273 5.49 15.56 43.11
N LYS A 274 5.95 15.04 44.26
CA LYS A 274 5.12 14.76 45.44
C LYS A 274 4.69 16.02 46.17
N ASP A 275 5.54 17.04 46.19
CA ASP A 275 5.26 18.33 46.83
C ASP A 275 4.73 19.39 45.86
N ARG A 276 4.67 19.06 44.56
CA ARG A 276 4.13 19.89 43.47
C ARG A 276 4.96 21.14 43.21
N ASP A 277 6.23 21.15 43.62
CA ASP A 277 7.16 22.25 43.42
C ASP A 277 7.71 22.31 41.97
N GLY A 278 7.49 21.25 41.20
CA GLY A 278 7.97 21.11 39.83
C GLY A 278 9.24 20.26 39.71
N THR A 279 9.76 19.70 40.78
CA THR A 279 10.88 18.76 40.78
C THR A 279 10.31 17.34 40.81
N PHE A 280 11.11 16.33 40.47
CA PHE A 280 10.69 14.94 40.61
C PHE A 280 11.54 14.28 41.69
N GLU A 281 10.92 13.93 42.82
CA GLU A 281 11.62 13.38 43.98
C GLU A 281 11.82 11.87 43.86
N THR A 282 10.92 11.18 43.15
CA THR A 282 10.98 9.72 42.96
C THR A 282 11.01 9.32 41.50
N SER A 283 11.75 8.24 41.23
CA SER A 283 11.81 7.56 39.94
C SER A 283 11.54 6.08 40.14
N ASN A 284 10.29 5.67 39.89
CA ASN A 284 9.84 4.30 40.11
C ASN A 284 9.92 3.50 38.80
N LEU A 285 10.61 2.37 38.82
CA LEU A 285 10.65 1.43 37.70
C LEU A 285 9.32 0.68 37.58
N LEU A 286 8.63 0.81 36.44
CA LEU A 286 7.36 0.11 36.19
C LEU A 286 7.55 -1.18 35.38
N HIS A 287 8.42 -1.13 34.38
CA HIS A 287 8.70 -2.25 33.49
C HIS A 287 10.11 -2.17 32.94
N MET A 288 10.84 -3.27 33.02
CA MET A 288 12.13 -3.46 32.35
C MET A 288 11.92 -4.46 31.22
N SER A 289 12.48 -4.17 30.05
CA SER A 289 12.39 -5.05 28.88
C SER A 289 13.77 -5.28 28.26
N GLU A 290 14.01 -6.47 27.72
CA GLU A 290 15.26 -6.82 27.05
C GLU A 290 15.24 -6.56 25.53
N GLY A 291 16.38 -6.74 24.88
CA GLY A 291 16.53 -6.56 23.43
C GLY A 291 17.37 -5.33 23.04
N GLY A 292 17.33 -4.98 21.76
CA GLY A 292 18.07 -3.88 21.14
C GLY A 292 17.41 -2.50 21.26
N PHE A 293 18.05 -1.52 20.64
CA PHE A 293 17.70 -0.09 20.73
C PHE A 293 17.19 0.54 19.43
N GLY A 294 17.44 -0.10 18.27
CA GLY A 294 17.10 0.45 16.95
C GLY A 294 15.59 0.63 16.78
N HIS A 295 14.88 -0.49 16.63
CA HIS A 295 13.41 -0.53 16.71
C HIS A 295 13.00 -0.79 18.16
N GLY A 296 13.15 0.25 18.97
CA GLY A 296 13.23 0.14 20.42
C GLY A 296 11.93 0.40 21.16
N ARG A 297 12.08 0.86 22.39
CA ARG A 297 11.00 1.34 23.26
C ARG A 297 10.63 2.74 22.79
N ASN A 298 9.50 2.89 22.13
CA ASN A 298 9.14 4.13 21.47
C ASN A 298 8.20 4.95 22.37
N ASP A 299 6.94 5.16 21.97
CA ASP A 299 6.06 6.14 22.62
C ASP A 299 5.14 5.56 23.72
N LEU A 300 4.40 6.46 24.39
CA LEU A 300 3.40 6.18 25.41
C LEU A 300 2.09 6.89 25.08
N ALA A 301 0.96 6.29 25.44
CA ALA A 301 -0.34 6.96 25.41
C ALA A 301 -1.21 6.56 26.61
N LEU A 302 -2.09 7.47 27.02
CA LEU A 302 -3.13 7.21 27.99
C LEU A 302 -4.38 6.74 27.25
N GLY A 303 -4.82 5.52 27.50
CA GLY A 303 -6.07 5.01 26.96
C GLY A 303 -7.30 5.64 27.62
N PRO A 304 -8.47 5.62 26.96
CA PRO A 304 -9.71 6.19 27.48
C PRO A 304 -10.18 5.51 28.78
N GLU A 305 -9.68 4.30 29.08
CA GLU A 305 -9.93 3.59 30.33
C GLU A 305 -8.99 3.99 31.48
N GLY A 306 -8.08 4.94 31.26
CA GLY A 306 -7.09 5.37 32.25
C GLY A 306 -5.85 4.48 32.36
N LYS A 307 -5.67 3.50 31.47
CA LYS A 307 -4.48 2.63 31.42
C LYS A 307 -3.37 3.23 30.55
N ILE A 308 -2.13 2.87 30.87
CA ILE A 308 -0.94 3.28 30.11
C ILE A 308 -0.65 2.25 29.02
N TYR A 309 -0.48 2.72 27.79
CA TYR A 309 -0.09 1.93 26.64
C TYR A 309 1.35 2.28 26.27
N ALA A 310 2.23 1.27 26.24
CA ALA A 310 3.62 1.41 25.84
C ALA A 310 3.87 0.64 24.54
N ILE A 311 4.29 1.36 23.50
CA ILE A 311 4.50 0.79 22.16
C ILE A 311 5.99 0.49 21.91
N ASN A 312 6.27 -0.69 21.40
CA ASN A 312 7.62 -1.23 21.23
C ASN A 312 7.83 -1.75 19.80
N GLY A 313 9.05 -1.57 19.28
CA GLY A 313 9.51 -2.18 18.04
C GLY A 313 10.02 -3.61 18.18
N ASP A 314 10.31 -4.22 17.05
CA ASP A 314 10.72 -5.63 16.94
C ASP A 314 12.12 -5.92 17.48
N SER A 315 12.88 -4.90 17.87
CA SER A 315 14.16 -5.11 18.58
C SER A 315 13.95 -5.33 20.07
N VAL A 316 12.77 -5.06 20.61
CA VAL A 316 12.42 -5.30 22.01
C VAL A 316 11.86 -6.71 22.15
N ASN A 317 12.38 -7.48 23.10
CA ASN A 317 11.88 -8.83 23.35
C ASN A 317 10.44 -8.77 23.86
N LEU A 318 9.61 -9.69 23.41
CA LEU A 318 8.28 -9.87 23.99
C LEU A 318 8.40 -10.21 25.48
N PRO A 319 7.61 -9.58 26.37
CA PRO A 319 7.61 -9.91 27.78
C PRO A 319 7.01 -11.30 28.03
N GLU A 320 7.66 -12.07 28.90
CA GLU A 320 7.15 -13.36 29.39
C GLU A 320 6.38 -13.18 30.71
N GLY A 321 5.53 -14.16 31.04
CA GLY A 321 4.83 -14.20 32.33
C GLY A 321 3.73 -13.14 32.53
N ILE A 322 3.35 -12.41 31.48
CA ILE A 322 2.21 -11.47 31.50
C ILE A 322 1.07 -11.98 30.62
N ILE A 323 -0.14 -11.44 30.82
CA ILE A 323 -1.32 -11.83 30.02
C ILE A 323 -1.05 -11.51 28.55
N ASN A 324 -1.38 -12.44 27.67
CA ASN A 324 -1.12 -12.31 26.24
C ASN A 324 -2.44 -12.44 25.48
N ARG A 325 -2.98 -11.31 24.99
CA ARG A 325 -4.31 -11.28 24.35
C ARG A 325 -4.31 -11.84 22.92
N MET A 326 -3.14 -12.13 22.38
CA MET A 326 -2.96 -12.70 21.05
C MET A 326 -3.42 -14.16 20.99
N SER A 327 -3.60 -14.69 19.76
CA SER A 327 -3.80 -16.13 19.56
C SER A 327 -2.76 -16.95 20.35
N PRO A 328 -3.17 -17.87 21.24
CA PRO A 328 -2.23 -18.73 21.97
C PRO A 328 -1.50 -19.71 21.06
N LEU A 329 -1.99 -19.89 19.82
CA LEU A 329 -1.49 -20.85 18.84
C LEU A 329 -0.49 -20.22 17.87
N ARG A 330 -0.21 -18.91 18.01
CA ARG A 330 0.68 -18.17 17.10
C ARG A 330 2.12 -18.67 17.10
N ASN A 331 2.60 -19.23 18.22
CA ASN A 331 3.99 -19.65 18.41
C ASN A 331 4.30 -21.05 17.89
N ASN A 332 3.28 -21.85 17.52
CA ASN A 332 3.45 -23.24 17.09
C ASN A 332 3.98 -23.38 15.65
N HIS A 333 4.46 -22.31 15.02
CA HIS A 333 4.71 -22.27 13.57
C HIS A 333 6.00 -21.55 13.18
N LEU A 334 6.48 -21.87 11.98
CA LEU A 334 7.64 -21.24 11.36
C LEU A 334 7.22 -20.24 10.26
N PRO A 335 7.91 -19.09 10.18
CA PRO A 335 8.88 -18.61 11.16
C PRO A 335 8.15 -18.09 12.41
N SER A 336 8.50 -18.66 13.57
CA SER A 336 8.02 -18.20 14.87
C SER A 336 8.49 -16.76 15.08
N PRO A 337 7.65 -15.85 15.60
CA PRO A 337 8.07 -14.49 15.88
C PRO A 337 9.12 -14.53 16.98
N LYS A 338 10.41 -14.57 16.60
CA LYS A 338 11.49 -14.33 17.56
C LYS A 338 11.48 -12.87 18.03
N ASN A 339 11.16 -11.96 17.11
CA ASN A 339 11.26 -10.51 17.24
C ASN A 339 10.06 -9.84 16.54
N GLU A 340 9.17 -9.21 17.30
CA GLU A 340 8.03 -8.45 16.77
C GLU A 340 7.70 -7.23 17.65
N GLY A 341 7.29 -6.15 17.01
CA GLY A 341 6.76 -4.98 17.68
C GLY A 341 5.42 -5.30 18.33
N HIS A 342 5.19 -4.71 19.49
CA HIS A 342 4.06 -5.03 20.36
C HIS A 342 3.69 -3.86 21.25
N VAL A 343 2.47 -3.90 21.78
CA VAL A 343 1.95 -2.91 22.72
C VAL A 343 1.70 -3.58 24.06
N ILE A 344 2.28 -3.02 25.12
CA ILE A 344 2.01 -3.42 26.50
C ILE A 344 1.00 -2.43 27.07
N ARG A 345 -0.09 -2.95 27.65
CA ARG A 345 -1.07 -2.16 28.40
C ARG A 345 -0.96 -2.49 29.88
N MET A 346 -1.01 -1.47 30.75
CA MET A 346 -0.88 -1.62 32.20
C MET A 346 -1.63 -0.55 32.98
N ASP A 347 -1.85 -0.79 34.26
CA ASP A 347 -2.41 0.21 35.17
C ASP A 347 -1.39 1.32 35.47
N SER A 348 -1.83 2.41 36.09
CA SER A 348 -0.99 3.58 36.38
C SER A 348 0.21 3.30 37.30
N ASP A 349 0.15 2.23 38.08
CA ASP A 349 1.25 1.75 38.94
C ASP A 349 2.10 0.65 38.30
N GLY A 350 1.86 0.33 37.02
CA GLY A 350 2.56 -0.72 36.28
C GLY A 350 2.10 -2.15 36.60
N LYS A 351 1.04 -2.37 37.39
CA LYS A 351 0.45 -3.71 37.58
C LYS A 351 -0.46 -4.09 36.42
N ASN A 352 -0.95 -5.35 36.46
CA ASN A 352 -1.90 -5.91 35.49
C ASN A 352 -1.48 -5.73 34.04
N LYS A 353 -0.18 -6.00 33.78
CA LYS A 353 0.42 -5.89 32.45
C LYS A 353 -0.14 -6.95 31.52
N GLU A 354 -0.35 -6.55 30.28
CA GLU A 354 -0.77 -7.44 29.21
C GLU A 354 -0.20 -7.02 27.85
N ILE A 355 0.07 -8.00 26.99
CA ILE A 355 0.32 -7.77 25.57
C ILE A 355 -1.04 -7.53 24.90
N PHE A 356 -1.29 -6.28 24.52
CA PHE A 356 -2.55 -5.86 23.92
C PHE A 356 -2.67 -6.29 22.45
N CYS A 357 -1.61 -6.03 21.67
CA CYS A 357 -1.47 -6.45 20.27
C CYS A 357 0.01 -6.67 19.90
N ALA A 358 0.30 -7.36 18.80
CA ALA A 358 1.66 -7.69 18.36
C ALA A 358 1.78 -7.82 16.82
N GLY A 359 2.93 -8.23 16.32
CA GLY A 359 3.17 -8.40 14.89
C GLY A 359 3.48 -7.09 14.14
N LEU A 360 3.83 -6.02 14.85
CA LEU A 360 4.32 -4.77 14.28
C LEU A 360 5.83 -4.87 13.98
N ARG A 361 6.42 -3.90 13.28
CA ARG A 361 7.88 -3.85 13.05
C ARG A 361 8.56 -2.76 13.85
N ASN A 362 8.28 -1.51 13.53
CA ASN A 362 8.85 -0.35 14.21
C ASN A 362 7.78 0.75 14.34
N PRO A 363 6.76 0.51 15.16
CA PRO A 363 5.72 1.49 15.46
C PRO A 363 6.27 2.56 16.38
N TYR A 364 6.35 3.82 15.93
CA TYR A 364 7.00 4.86 16.72
C TYR A 364 6.01 5.56 17.67
N GLY A 365 4.91 6.12 17.16
CA GLY A 365 3.90 6.82 17.96
C GLY A 365 2.66 5.98 18.27
N ILE A 366 1.95 6.31 19.35
CA ILE A 366 0.62 5.77 19.66
C ILE A 366 -0.29 6.89 20.16
N ASP A 367 -1.53 6.94 19.68
CA ASP A 367 -2.54 7.90 20.18
C ASP A 367 -3.97 7.41 19.93
N PHE A 368 -4.95 8.01 20.61
CA PHE A 368 -6.36 7.63 20.57
C PHE A 368 -7.22 8.67 19.87
N ASN A 369 -8.16 8.21 19.04
CA ASN A 369 -9.16 9.09 18.43
C ASN A 369 -10.33 9.39 19.38
N GLU A 370 -11.29 10.22 18.94
CA GLU A 370 -12.49 10.59 19.72
C GLU A 370 -13.41 9.39 20.06
N ASP A 371 -13.32 8.28 19.32
CA ASP A 371 -14.04 7.04 19.60
C ASP A 371 -13.32 6.14 20.65
N GLY A 372 -12.15 6.57 21.13
CA GLY A 372 -11.31 5.81 22.05
C GLY A 372 -10.63 4.60 21.38
N GLU A 373 -10.29 4.71 20.11
CA GLU A 373 -9.56 3.69 19.34
C GLU A 373 -8.08 4.08 19.18
N ALA A 374 -7.18 3.14 19.41
CA ALA A 374 -5.74 3.35 19.34
C ALA A 374 -5.21 3.25 17.90
N PHE A 375 -4.27 4.12 17.54
CA PHE A 375 -3.59 4.08 16.24
C PHE A 375 -2.08 4.12 16.41
N THR A 376 -1.36 3.71 15.36
CA THR A 376 0.10 3.90 15.26
C THR A 376 0.51 4.17 13.80
N TYR A 377 1.71 4.69 13.61
CA TYR A 377 2.40 4.75 12.33
C TYR A 377 3.60 3.79 12.35
N ASP A 378 3.52 2.70 11.58
CA ASP A 378 4.48 1.60 11.59
C ASP A 378 5.30 1.54 10.30
N ALA A 379 6.61 1.32 10.42
CA ALA A 379 7.52 1.13 9.28
C ALA A 379 7.70 -0.35 8.97
N ASP A 380 7.23 -0.80 7.81
CA ASP A 380 7.04 -2.22 7.50
C ASP A 380 7.95 -2.73 6.33
N ALA A 381 9.23 -2.31 6.37
CA ALA A 381 10.37 -2.82 5.59
C ALA A 381 10.65 -2.19 4.21
N GLU A 382 10.98 -0.90 4.20
CA GLU A 382 11.46 -0.18 3.02
C GLU A 382 12.78 -0.73 2.45
N PHE A 383 13.48 -1.59 3.20
CA PHE A 383 14.63 -2.35 2.72
C PHE A 383 14.24 -3.29 1.55
N ASP A 384 13.04 -3.86 1.59
CA ASP A 384 12.55 -4.88 0.65
C ASP A 384 11.82 -4.28 -0.56
N MET A 385 11.80 -2.95 -0.69
CA MET A 385 11.03 -2.26 -1.72
C MET A 385 11.30 -2.84 -3.11
N GLY A 386 10.23 -3.04 -3.90
CA GLY A 386 10.31 -3.68 -5.21
C GLY A 386 10.18 -5.21 -5.19
N THR A 387 10.21 -5.85 -4.01
CA THR A 387 9.88 -7.28 -3.85
C THR A 387 8.39 -7.50 -3.55
N PRO A 388 7.85 -8.72 -3.77
CA PRO A 388 6.45 -9.04 -3.48
C PRO A 388 6.06 -8.98 -1.99
N TRP A 389 7.04 -9.13 -1.10
CA TRP A 389 6.90 -9.08 0.36
C TRP A 389 7.27 -7.71 0.96
N TYR A 390 7.50 -6.69 0.12
CA TYR A 390 7.55 -5.31 0.56
C TYR A 390 6.20 -4.90 1.16
N ARG A 391 6.22 -4.21 2.30
CA ARG A 391 5.06 -3.51 2.84
C ARG A 391 5.41 -2.03 3.04
N PRO A 392 4.57 -1.11 2.55
CA PRO A 392 4.79 0.31 2.80
C PRO A 392 4.58 0.65 4.26
N THR A 393 5.06 1.82 4.68
CA THR A 393 4.66 2.43 5.96
C THR A 393 3.14 2.64 5.97
N GLN A 394 2.52 2.41 7.13
CA GLN A 394 1.07 2.36 7.27
C GLN A 394 0.60 2.95 8.58
N ILE A 395 -0.55 3.60 8.52
CA ILE A 395 -1.34 3.90 9.71
C ILE A 395 -2.18 2.67 10.05
N LYS A 396 -2.01 2.17 11.28
CA LYS A 396 -2.64 0.94 11.77
C LYS A 396 -3.57 1.27 12.94
N HIS A 397 -4.80 0.77 12.88
CA HIS A 397 -5.75 0.76 14.00
C HIS A 397 -5.40 -0.44 14.89
N LEU A 398 -5.04 -0.17 16.14
CA LEU A 398 -4.59 -1.16 17.11
C LEU A 398 -5.77 -1.70 17.91
N THR A 399 -6.03 -3.00 17.78
CA THR A 399 -7.16 -3.67 18.44
C THR A 399 -6.66 -4.79 19.34
N SER A 400 -7.47 -5.20 20.31
CA SER A 400 -7.05 -6.27 21.23
C SER A 400 -6.85 -7.57 20.45
N GLY A 401 -5.76 -8.28 20.71
CA GLY A 401 -5.47 -9.55 20.05
C GLY A 401 -5.09 -9.45 18.57
N ALA A 402 -4.89 -8.23 18.03
CA ALA A 402 -4.49 -8.00 16.64
C ALA A 402 -3.03 -8.40 16.36
N ASP A 403 -2.84 -9.19 15.30
CA ASP A 403 -1.53 -9.60 14.79
C ASP A 403 -1.29 -8.97 13.41
N PHE A 404 -0.35 -8.04 13.34
CA PHE A 404 -0.03 -7.33 12.09
C PHE A 404 0.94 -8.10 11.17
N GLY A 405 1.28 -9.34 11.51
CA GLY A 405 1.91 -10.31 10.62
C GLY A 405 3.39 -10.08 10.30
N TRP A 406 4.09 -9.20 11.04
CA TRP A 406 5.54 -9.04 10.91
C TRP A 406 6.29 -10.27 11.43
N ARG A 407 7.05 -10.95 10.55
CA ARG A 407 7.83 -12.16 10.86
C ARG A 407 9.19 -12.16 10.13
N ALA A 408 9.85 -11.01 10.12
CA ALA A 408 11.04 -10.73 9.29
C ALA A 408 10.80 -10.92 7.77
N VAL A 409 11.78 -10.54 6.95
CA VAL A 409 11.67 -10.26 5.50
C VAL A 409 10.89 -11.28 4.67
N THR A 410 11.35 -12.54 4.57
CA THR A 410 10.73 -13.57 3.72
C THR A 410 9.75 -14.46 4.46
N GLY A 411 9.65 -14.29 5.78
CA GLY A 411 8.75 -15.05 6.65
C GLY A 411 7.36 -14.46 6.81
N LYS A 412 7.10 -13.31 6.17
CA LYS A 412 5.86 -12.54 6.34
C LYS A 412 4.65 -13.30 5.82
N TRP A 413 3.53 -13.15 6.52
CA TRP A 413 2.25 -13.53 5.95
C TRP A 413 1.85 -12.54 4.86
N PRO A 414 1.33 -13.01 3.72
CA PRO A 414 0.88 -12.09 2.70
C PRO A 414 -0.24 -11.17 3.21
N PRO A 415 -0.19 -9.85 2.96
CA PRO A 415 -1.16 -8.86 3.47
C PRO A 415 -2.50 -8.92 2.72
N TYR A 416 -2.81 -10.03 2.07
CA TYR A 416 -4.07 -10.23 1.36
C TYR A 416 -4.89 -11.37 1.98
N TYR A 417 -4.37 -12.09 2.97
CA TYR A 417 -5.17 -13.07 3.69
C TYR A 417 -6.06 -12.37 4.72
N PRO A 418 -7.39 -12.56 4.64
CA PRO A 418 -8.36 -11.80 5.42
C PRO A 418 -8.45 -12.22 6.89
N ASP A 419 -7.80 -13.34 7.27
CA ASP A 419 -7.79 -13.87 8.62
C ASP A 419 -6.90 -13.07 9.59
N HIS A 420 -6.15 -12.11 9.06
CA HIS A 420 -5.49 -11.04 9.80
C HIS A 420 -6.00 -9.71 9.26
N PRO A 421 -7.27 -9.35 9.52
CA PRO A 421 -7.88 -8.18 8.90
C PRO A 421 -7.13 -6.90 9.25
N ASP A 422 -6.45 -6.86 10.40
CA ASP A 422 -5.61 -5.73 10.81
C ASP A 422 -4.30 -5.61 10.02
N ASN A 423 -3.80 -6.72 9.45
CA ASN A 423 -2.71 -6.75 8.49
C ASN A 423 -3.20 -6.52 7.04
N ALA A 424 -4.34 -7.11 6.68
CA ALA A 424 -4.83 -7.12 5.30
C ALA A 424 -5.63 -5.87 4.90
N GLN A 425 -6.25 -5.20 5.87
CA GLN A 425 -7.01 -3.98 5.68
C GLN A 425 -6.45 -2.90 6.61
N HIS A 426 -5.25 -2.40 6.31
CA HIS A 426 -4.68 -1.22 6.97
C HIS A 426 -5.64 -0.02 6.84
N SER A 427 -5.56 0.92 7.78
CA SER A 427 -6.43 2.10 7.76
C SER A 427 -6.04 3.05 6.63
N VAL A 428 -4.74 3.34 6.48
CA VAL A 428 -4.19 4.19 5.39
C VAL A 428 -2.79 3.72 4.98
N HIS A 429 -2.57 3.56 3.68
CA HIS A 429 -1.23 3.40 3.10
C HIS A 429 -0.57 4.78 2.95
N ILE A 430 0.59 4.98 3.59
CA ILE A 430 1.38 6.22 3.43
C ILE A 430 2.44 6.06 2.33
N GLY A 431 2.89 4.82 2.07
CA GLY A 431 3.93 4.53 1.10
C GLY A 431 5.31 4.53 1.74
N LYS A 432 6.28 5.20 1.10
CA LYS A 432 7.63 5.36 1.66
C LYS A 432 7.58 6.35 2.84
N GLY A 433 8.36 6.12 3.88
CA GLY A 433 8.44 7.04 5.01
C GLY A 433 9.39 6.54 6.09
N SER A 434 9.58 7.35 7.12
CA SER A 434 10.25 6.97 8.36
C SER A 434 9.47 7.53 9.55
N PRO A 435 8.54 6.75 10.14
CA PRO A 435 7.71 7.15 11.27
C PRO A 435 8.54 7.59 12.48
N THR A 436 8.14 8.69 13.11
CA THR A 436 8.74 9.18 14.36
C THR A 436 7.74 9.61 15.43
N GLY A 437 6.45 9.71 15.12
CA GLY A 437 5.45 10.09 16.11
C GLY A 437 4.09 10.29 15.46
N ILE A 438 3.05 10.20 16.27
CA ILE A 438 1.69 10.55 15.85
C ILE A 438 0.95 11.25 17.00
N ARG A 439 0.05 12.18 16.66
CA ARG A 439 -0.97 12.70 17.60
C ARG A 439 -2.24 13.09 16.86
N PHE A 440 -3.39 12.94 17.49
CA PHE A 440 -4.64 13.50 17.02
C PHE A 440 -4.73 15.00 17.31
N GLY A 441 -5.36 15.73 16.40
CA GLY A 441 -5.61 17.17 16.55
C GLY A 441 -6.70 17.55 17.54
N THR A 442 -7.21 16.63 18.36
CA THR A 442 -8.44 16.80 19.15
C THR A 442 -8.37 17.97 20.14
N ASN A 443 -7.18 18.26 20.64
CA ASN A 443 -6.91 19.39 21.54
C ASN A 443 -6.53 20.69 20.81
N SER A 444 -6.59 20.72 19.48
CA SER A 444 -6.23 21.90 18.69
C SER A 444 -7.39 22.89 18.54
N ASN A 445 -7.02 24.15 18.27
CA ASN A 445 -7.90 25.21 17.78
C ASN A 445 -7.96 25.25 16.25
N PHE A 446 -7.62 24.14 15.58
CA PHE A 446 -7.66 24.06 14.13
C PHE A 446 -9.10 23.86 13.63
N PRO A 447 -9.38 24.12 12.34
CA PRO A 447 -10.68 23.79 11.74
C PRO A 447 -11.07 22.34 11.99
N GLN A 448 -12.38 22.08 12.11
CA GLN A 448 -12.93 20.79 12.55
C GLN A 448 -12.32 19.56 11.84
N GLU A 449 -12.13 19.64 10.53
CA GLU A 449 -11.51 18.56 9.75
C GLU A 449 -10.06 18.25 10.15
N TYR A 450 -9.29 19.26 10.55
CA TYR A 450 -7.91 19.14 11.03
C TYR A 450 -7.84 18.86 12.52
N LYS A 451 -8.89 19.19 13.27
CA LYS A 451 -9.05 18.80 14.67
C LYS A 451 -9.26 17.29 14.82
N GLN A 452 -9.97 16.67 13.88
CA GLN A 452 -10.21 15.22 13.87
C GLN A 452 -9.10 14.42 13.14
N ALA A 453 -8.17 15.10 12.48
CA ALA A 453 -7.09 14.45 11.76
C ALA A 453 -6.05 13.84 12.70
N LEU A 454 -5.44 12.73 12.28
CA LEU A 454 -4.21 12.21 12.88
C LEU A 454 -3.02 12.83 12.17
N TYR A 455 -2.13 13.46 12.93
CA TYR A 455 -0.86 13.96 12.43
C TYR A 455 0.20 12.86 12.52
N ALA A 456 0.78 12.47 11.39
CA ALA A 456 1.81 11.45 11.30
C ALA A 456 3.14 12.04 10.81
N LEU A 457 4.20 11.82 11.59
CA LEU A 457 5.52 12.38 11.33
C LEU A 457 6.37 11.46 10.44
N ASP A 458 6.94 12.05 9.37
CA ASP A 458 7.85 11.36 8.45
C ASP A 458 9.20 12.07 8.43
N TRP A 459 10.15 11.48 9.17
CA TRP A 459 11.50 11.98 9.36
C TRP A 459 12.33 11.97 8.08
N ALA A 460 12.17 10.93 7.24
CA ALA A 460 13.01 10.72 6.06
C ALA A 460 12.79 11.78 5.00
N TYR A 461 11.52 12.11 4.75
CA TYR A 461 11.13 13.07 3.71
C TYR A 461 10.77 14.46 4.25
N GLY A 462 10.91 14.64 5.57
CA GLY A 462 10.82 15.91 6.26
C GLY A 462 9.43 16.54 6.19
N ARG A 463 8.41 15.81 6.64
CA ARG A 463 7.01 16.22 6.52
C ARG A 463 6.16 15.74 7.69
N ILE A 464 5.11 16.51 7.97
CA ILE A 464 3.98 16.17 8.82
C ILE A 464 2.80 15.90 7.89
N LEU A 465 2.20 14.72 8.02
CA LEU A 465 1.03 14.32 7.24
C LEU A 465 -0.23 14.51 8.09
N ALA A 466 -1.29 15.07 7.52
CA ALA A 466 -2.63 15.01 8.12
C ALA A 466 -3.38 13.82 7.51
N VAL A 467 -3.82 12.90 8.35
CA VAL A 467 -4.56 11.69 7.97
C VAL A 467 -6.03 11.86 8.35
N HIS A 468 -6.89 11.81 7.35
CA HIS A 468 -8.34 12.03 7.46
C HIS A 468 -9.06 10.69 7.40
N PHE A 469 -9.64 10.29 8.52
CA PHE A 469 -10.35 9.01 8.64
C PHE A 469 -11.84 9.11 8.34
N VAL A 470 -12.39 8.02 7.84
CA VAL A 470 -13.82 7.71 7.87
C VAL A 470 -14.04 6.34 8.46
N THR A 471 -15.14 6.21 9.20
CA THR A 471 -15.54 4.95 9.82
C THR A 471 -15.92 3.91 8.76
N ARG A 472 -15.61 2.64 9.00
CA ARG A 472 -15.97 1.52 8.13
C ARG A 472 -16.02 0.23 8.92
N GLY A 473 -17.22 -0.32 9.10
CA GLY A 473 -17.41 -1.47 9.99
C GLY A 473 -16.90 -1.15 11.41
N SER A 474 -16.20 -2.08 12.06
CA SER A 474 -15.57 -1.83 13.36
C SER A 474 -14.20 -1.12 13.27
N THR A 475 -13.84 -0.57 12.10
CA THR A 475 -12.55 0.07 11.85
C THR A 475 -12.72 1.39 11.08
N TYR A 476 -11.65 1.84 10.43
CA TYR A 476 -11.55 3.07 9.65
C TYR A 476 -10.83 2.80 8.34
N MET A 477 -11.14 3.61 7.35
CA MET A 477 -10.29 3.86 6.19
C MET A 477 -9.99 5.36 6.12
N GLY A 478 -9.12 5.80 5.22
CA GLY A 478 -8.88 7.22 5.05
C GLY A 478 -7.91 7.55 3.93
N ALA A 479 -7.55 8.82 3.87
CA ALA A 479 -6.52 9.33 2.99
C ALA A 479 -5.67 10.37 3.74
N SER A 480 -4.53 10.73 3.17
CA SER A 480 -3.59 11.65 3.82
C SER A 480 -3.11 12.73 2.87
N GLU A 481 -2.76 13.88 3.43
CA GLU A 481 -2.17 15.01 2.72
C GLU A 481 -0.93 15.53 3.45
N VAL A 482 -0.05 16.22 2.72
CA VAL A 482 1.10 16.90 3.33
C VAL A 482 0.60 18.16 4.02
N PHE A 483 0.55 18.14 5.35
CA PHE A 483 0.17 19.29 6.16
C PHE A 483 1.29 20.33 6.19
N LEU A 484 2.51 19.87 6.48
CA LEU A 484 3.71 20.72 6.58
C LEU A 484 4.92 19.93 6.04
N ARG A 485 5.79 20.56 5.26
CA ARG A 485 7.06 19.98 4.77
C ARG A 485 8.20 21.00 4.78
N GLY A 486 9.41 20.54 5.06
CA GLY A 486 10.63 21.35 4.96
C GLY A 486 11.85 20.53 4.55
N LYS A 487 12.93 21.20 4.14
CA LYS A 487 14.18 20.57 3.67
C LYS A 487 15.41 21.35 4.20
N PRO A 488 15.94 21.07 5.42
CA PRO A 488 15.62 19.91 6.25
C PRO A 488 14.46 20.12 7.23
N LEU A 489 13.73 19.05 7.52
CA LEU A 489 12.69 19.03 8.55
C LEU A 489 12.53 17.61 9.13
N ASN A 490 13.60 17.08 9.69
CA ASN A 490 13.63 15.77 10.32
C ASN A 490 12.86 15.77 11.67
N VAL A 491 11.54 15.86 11.57
CA VAL A 491 10.56 15.85 12.67
C VAL A 491 10.68 14.59 13.52
N THR A 492 10.72 14.75 14.84
CA THR A 492 10.88 13.65 15.80
C THR A 492 9.68 13.46 16.69
N ASP A 493 8.97 14.51 17.09
CA ASP A 493 7.73 14.38 17.85
C ASP A 493 6.88 15.66 17.80
N LEU A 494 5.61 15.55 18.18
CA LEU A 494 4.68 16.68 18.28
C LEU A 494 3.66 16.48 19.42
N ASP A 495 3.12 17.59 19.92
CA ASP A 495 2.02 17.62 20.88
C ASP A 495 1.22 18.93 20.74
N PHE A 496 0.00 18.98 21.29
CA PHE A 496 -0.83 20.18 21.29
C PHE A 496 -0.82 20.87 22.65
N GLY A 497 -0.46 22.15 22.65
CA GLY A 497 -0.41 22.96 23.87
C GLY A 497 -1.80 23.37 24.36
N PRO A 498 -1.91 23.89 25.59
CA PRO A 498 -3.17 24.39 26.14
C PRO A 498 -3.75 25.60 25.39
N ASP A 499 -2.94 26.26 24.56
CA ASP A 499 -3.37 27.33 23.64
C ASP A 499 -4.01 26.78 22.34
N GLY A 500 -4.14 25.46 22.22
CA GLY A 500 -4.66 24.76 21.05
C GLY A 500 -3.76 24.83 19.81
N SER A 501 -2.51 25.27 19.95
CA SER A 501 -1.51 25.24 18.87
C SER A 501 -0.75 23.93 18.87
N MET A 502 -0.28 23.52 17.69
CA MET A 502 0.61 22.37 17.55
C MET A 502 2.05 22.80 17.87
N TYR A 503 2.77 22.00 18.64
CA TYR A 503 4.19 22.14 18.88
C TYR A 503 4.88 20.91 18.34
N PHE A 504 6.00 21.09 17.66
CA PHE A 504 6.78 19.95 17.17
C PHE A 504 8.27 20.21 17.31
N VAL A 505 9.02 19.12 17.42
CA VAL A 505 10.48 19.13 17.46
C VAL A 505 11.09 18.43 16.25
N THR A 506 12.28 18.88 15.86
CA THR A 506 13.14 18.18 14.89
C THR A 506 14.33 17.59 15.60
N GLY A 507 14.89 16.48 15.10
CA GLY A 507 16.08 15.86 15.70
C GLY A 507 16.42 14.46 15.19
N GLY A 508 17.07 13.67 16.04
CA GLY A 508 17.66 12.38 15.74
C GLY A 508 19.00 12.50 15.00
N ARG A 509 19.85 11.46 15.14
CA ARG A 509 21.20 11.38 14.54
C ARG A 509 22.09 12.57 14.88
N LYS A 510 21.96 13.10 16.11
CA LYS A 510 22.71 14.23 16.63
C LYS A 510 22.59 15.50 15.77
N THR A 511 21.46 15.66 15.09
CA THR A 511 21.19 16.84 14.27
C THR A 511 20.78 18.02 15.14
N LYS A 512 20.96 19.25 14.63
CA LYS A 512 20.53 20.45 15.33
C LYS A 512 19.00 20.49 15.42
N SER A 513 18.49 20.49 16.65
CA SER A 513 17.06 20.44 16.93
C SER A 513 16.44 21.83 17.03
N GLY A 514 15.15 21.92 16.69
CA GLY A 514 14.34 23.11 16.84
C GLY A 514 12.98 22.77 17.45
N LEU A 515 12.43 23.71 18.22
CA LEU A 515 11.08 23.66 18.77
C LEU A 515 10.25 24.70 18.04
N TYR A 516 9.20 24.25 17.39
CA TYR A 516 8.34 25.08 16.55
C TYR A 516 6.91 25.08 17.09
N ARG A 517 6.19 26.16 16.82
CA ARG A 517 4.76 26.35 17.12
C ARG A 517 4.01 26.60 15.82
N VAL A 518 2.87 25.94 15.64
CA VAL A 518 1.99 26.08 14.49
C VAL A 518 0.59 26.48 14.97
N SER A 519 0.11 27.63 14.49
CA SER A 519 -1.20 28.17 14.84
C SER A 519 -2.05 28.38 13.60
N TYR A 520 -3.37 28.25 13.76
CA TYR A 520 -4.32 28.62 12.72
C TYR A 520 -4.61 30.12 12.79
N ILE A 521 -4.39 30.83 11.67
CA ILE A 521 -4.63 32.27 11.51
C ILE A 521 -5.70 32.56 10.43
N GLY A 522 -6.30 31.50 9.88
CA GLY A 522 -7.36 31.61 8.89
C GLY A 522 -8.69 32.07 9.49
N LYS A 523 -9.68 32.26 8.62
CA LYS A 523 -11.04 32.57 9.05
C LYS A 523 -11.67 31.35 9.70
N GLU A 524 -12.53 31.57 10.69
CA GLU A 524 -13.33 30.50 11.26
C GLU A 524 -14.12 29.75 10.16
N VAL A 525 -14.01 28.42 10.16
CA VAL A 525 -14.66 27.54 9.19
C VAL A 525 -15.78 26.81 9.90
N SER A 526 -17.03 27.08 9.50
CA SER A 526 -18.20 26.37 10.03
C SER A 526 -18.15 24.90 9.62
N GLU A 527 -18.49 24.01 10.55
CA GLU A 527 -18.63 22.58 10.26
C GLU A 527 -19.71 22.34 9.19
N ARG A 528 -19.43 21.44 8.24
CA ARG A 528 -20.40 21.04 7.23
C ARG A 528 -21.43 20.08 7.83
N ASN A 529 -22.65 20.13 7.32
CA ASN A 529 -23.62 19.08 7.62
C ASN A 529 -23.18 17.74 7.02
N MET A 530 -23.17 16.69 7.83
CA MET A 530 -23.00 15.32 7.35
C MET A 530 -24.15 14.92 6.42
N THR A 531 -23.83 14.20 5.35
CA THR A 531 -24.78 13.53 4.47
C THR A 531 -25.56 12.44 5.21
N LEU A 532 -26.64 11.94 4.60
CA LEU A 532 -27.42 10.83 5.18
C LEU A 532 -26.55 9.57 5.30
N GLN A 533 -25.75 9.25 4.27
CA GLN A 533 -24.87 8.09 4.31
C GLN A 533 -23.82 8.19 5.41
N GLU A 534 -23.21 9.36 5.61
CA GLU A 534 -22.23 9.56 6.68
C GLU A 534 -22.83 9.30 8.07
N LYS A 535 -24.05 9.80 8.32
CA LYS A 535 -24.76 9.58 9.59
C LYS A 535 -25.02 8.09 9.81
N MET A 536 -25.57 7.41 8.81
CA MET A 536 -25.91 5.99 8.87
C MET A 536 -24.67 5.10 9.03
N ARG A 537 -23.58 5.42 8.32
CA ARG A 537 -22.28 4.74 8.43
C ARG A 537 -21.67 4.93 9.82
N ASN A 538 -21.62 6.17 10.33
CA ASN A 538 -21.08 6.45 11.65
C ASN A 538 -21.83 5.73 12.77
N GLU A 539 -23.17 5.66 12.70
CA GLU A 539 -24.00 4.92 13.64
C GLU A 539 -23.73 3.41 13.57
N THR A 540 -23.80 2.81 12.38
CA THR A 540 -23.55 1.37 12.18
C THR A 540 -22.14 0.98 12.61
N SER A 541 -21.14 1.80 12.28
CA SER A 541 -19.76 1.58 12.71
C SER A 541 -19.56 1.68 14.22
N ARG A 542 -20.30 2.56 14.91
CA ARG A 542 -20.27 2.64 16.37
C ARG A 542 -20.80 1.35 17.00
N GLU A 543 -21.93 0.82 16.50
CA GLU A 543 -22.47 -0.48 16.94
C GLU A 543 -21.44 -1.61 16.74
N HIS A 544 -20.80 -1.67 15.56
CA HIS A 544 -19.77 -2.66 15.27
C HIS A 544 -18.55 -2.54 16.18
N ARG A 545 -18.07 -1.32 16.48
CA ARG A 545 -16.96 -1.11 17.43
C ARG A 545 -17.33 -1.57 18.83
N GLN A 546 -18.55 -1.30 19.29
CA GLN A 546 -19.04 -1.77 20.59
C GLN A 546 -19.11 -3.29 20.65
N GLN A 547 -19.67 -3.93 19.61
CA GLN A 547 -19.73 -5.39 19.52
C GLN A 547 -18.34 -6.02 19.51
N ARG A 548 -17.38 -5.48 18.72
CA ARG A 548 -15.98 -5.92 18.76
C ARG A 548 -15.40 -5.84 20.17
N LYS A 549 -15.52 -4.68 20.84
CA LYS A 549 -15.00 -4.46 22.20
C LYS A 549 -15.62 -5.41 23.23
N GLN A 550 -16.88 -5.81 23.04
CA GLN A 550 -17.51 -6.82 23.91
C GLN A 550 -16.86 -8.20 23.74
N ILE A 551 -16.55 -8.61 22.51
CA ILE A 551 -15.88 -9.88 22.22
C ILE A 551 -14.41 -9.86 22.68
N GLU A 552 -13.70 -8.73 22.52
CA GLU A 552 -12.30 -8.57 22.94
C GLU A 552 -12.06 -8.77 24.44
N LYS A 553 -13.12 -8.69 25.27
CA LYS A 553 -13.05 -9.03 26.71
C LYS A 553 -12.75 -10.52 26.94
N PHE A 554 -13.01 -11.37 25.96
CA PHE A 554 -12.77 -12.81 26.02
C PHE A 554 -11.47 -13.23 25.34
N HIS A 555 -10.55 -12.28 25.08
CA HIS A 555 -9.18 -12.55 24.62
C HIS A 555 -8.26 -13.00 25.77
N GLU A 556 -8.82 -13.83 26.64
CA GLU A 556 -8.20 -14.50 27.77
C GLU A 556 -9.05 -15.73 28.13
N ARG A 557 -8.58 -16.57 29.06
CA ARG A 557 -9.34 -17.76 29.49
C ARG A 557 -10.57 -17.35 30.30
N THR A 558 -11.74 -17.80 29.85
CA THR A 558 -13.07 -17.50 30.40
C THR A 558 -14.00 -18.72 30.27
N LYS A 559 -15.16 -18.70 30.94
CA LYS A 559 -16.10 -19.83 30.93
C LYS A 559 -17.13 -19.79 29.79
N ASN A 560 -17.46 -18.59 29.28
CA ASN A 560 -18.55 -18.39 28.30
C ASN A 560 -18.09 -17.46 27.17
N ILE A 561 -18.32 -17.85 25.92
CA ILE A 561 -18.02 -17.04 24.73
C ILE A 561 -19.35 -16.66 24.06
N PRO A 562 -19.57 -15.39 23.68
CA PRO A 562 -20.76 -14.99 22.92
C PRO A 562 -20.75 -15.64 21.54
N SER A 563 -21.91 -16.16 21.10
CA SER A 563 -22.11 -16.72 19.76
C SER A 563 -23.05 -15.81 18.96
N GLU A 564 -22.49 -14.81 18.29
CA GLU A 564 -23.26 -13.92 17.40
C GLU A 564 -22.82 -14.08 15.94
N LYS A 565 -23.79 -14.00 15.02
CA LYS A 565 -23.51 -14.00 13.58
C LYS A 565 -23.07 -12.61 13.18
N VAL A 566 -21.84 -12.45 12.72
CA VAL A 566 -21.28 -11.13 12.37
C VAL A 566 -20.68 -11.12 10.96
N THR A 567 -20.95 -10.05 10.19
CA THR A 567 -20.43 -9.90 8.82
C THR A 567 -19.11 -9.13 8.76
N ASP A 568 -18.86 -8.25 9.74
CA ASP A 568 -17.63 -7.46 9.87
C ASP A 568 -16.38 -8.35 10.05
N PRO A 569 -15.34 -8.21 9.21
CA PRO A 569 -14.14 -9.05 9.28
C PRO A 569 -13.40 -9.01 10.62
N ARG A 570 -13.33 -7.86 11.30
CA ARG A 570 -12.58 -7.71 12.55
C ARG A 570 -13.33 -8.25 13.75
N ILE A 571 -14.67 -8.17 13.72
CA ILE A 571 -15.48 -8.80 14.77
C ILE A 571 -15.37 -10.33 14.65
N ARG A 572 -15.42 -10.89 13.43
CA ARG A 572 -15.17 -12.33 13.24
C ARG A 572 -13.78 -12.75 13.69
N TYR A 573 -12.76 -11.93 13.39
CA TYR A 573 -11.40 -12.17 13.89
C TYR A 573 -11.32 -12.15 15.42
N ALA A 574 -11.90 -11.15 16.09
CA ALA A 574 -11.97 -11.12 17.55
C ALA A 574 -12.69 -12.38 18.11
N SER A 575 -13.78 -12.80 17.47
CA SER A 575 -14.50 -14.04 17.83
C SER A 575 -13.61 -15.29 17.69
N ARG A 576 -12.82 -15.36 16.61
CA ARG A 576 -11.83 -16.42 16.42
C ARG A 576 -10.77 -16.43 17.53
N ILE A 577 -10.19 -15.28 17.87
CA ILE A 577 -9.18 -15.19 18.93
C ILE A 577 -9.77 -15.61 20.27
N SER A 578 -11.00 -15.19 20.57
CA SER A 578 -11.72 -15.67 21.75
C SER A 578 -11.91 -17.20 21.75
N ALA A 579 -12.31 -17.80 20.63
CA ALA A 579 -12.44 -19.25 20.49
C ALA A 579 -11.11 -19.99 20.72
N GLU A 580 -10.00 -19.45 20.22
CA GLU A 580 -8.66 -20.05 20.39
C GLU A 580 -8.16 -19.98 21.84
N HIS A 581 -8.49 -18.92 22.60
CA HIS A 581 -8.20 -18.83 24.04
C HIS A 581 -9.04 -19.79 24.89
N ASN A 582 -10.21 -20.16 24.40
CA ASN A 582 -11.25 -20.89 25.14
C ASN A 582 -11.59 -22.23 24.45
N ALA A 583 -10.58 -22.91 23.93
CA ALA A 583 -10.71 -24.12 23.12
C ALA A 583 -11.53 -25.24 23.78
N GLU A 584 -11.51 -25.33 25.11
CA GLU A 584 -12.21 -26.37 25.90
C GLU A 584 -13.75 -26.21 25.86
N THR A 585 -14.24 -24.97 25.77
CA THR A 585 -15.68 -24.67 25.76
C THR A 585 -16.21 -24.35 24.37
N PHE A 586 -15.31 -24.18 23.39
CA PHE A 586 -15.66 -23.88 22.01
C PHE A 586 -16.14 -25.12 21.24
N ILE A 587 -17.41 -25.12 20.85
CA ILE A 587 -18.03 -26.19 20.05
C ILE A 587 -18.26 -25.70 18.61
N PHE A 588 -17.46 -26.22 17.67
CA PHE A 588 -17.68 -26.02 16.24
C PHE A 588 -18.61 -27.09 15.67
N SER A 589 -19.69 -26.69 14.98
CA SER A 589 -20.60 -27.61 14.31
C SER A 589 -20.52 -27.50 12.78
N PRO A 590 -20.11 -28.56 12.06
CA PRO A 590 -20.04 -28.56 10.59
C PRO A 590 -21.38 -28.37 9.87
N SER A 591 -22.53 -28.54 10.54
CA SER A 591 -23.86 -28.32 9.97
C SER A 591 -24.28 -26.84 9.93
N LYS A 592 -23.52 -25.95 10.59
CA LYS A 592 -23.70 -24.49 10.48
C LYS A 592 -23.16 -23.93 9.15
N ILE A 593 -22.46 -24.73 8.34
CA ILE A 593 -22.16 -24.40 6.94
C ILE A 593 -23.49 -24.53 6.17
N ASN A 594 -24.24 -23.43 6.10
CA ASN A 594 -25.59 -23.44 5.55
C ASN A 594 -25.56 -23.58 4.02
N ASN A 595 -25.60 -24.82 3.53
CA ASN A 595 -25.59 -25.15 2.10
C ASN A 595 -26.82 -24.66 1.31
N SER A 596 -27.82 -24.06 1.99
CA SER A 596 -29.07 -23.60 1.37
C SER A 596 -29.18 -22.09 1.14
N ALA A 597 -28.27 -21.29 1.69
CA ALA A 597 -28.19 -19.87 1.36
C ALA A 597 -27.35 -19.69 0.07
N PRO A 598 -27.62 -18.67 -0.77
CA PRO A 598 -26.73 -18.31 -1.87
C PRO A 598 -25.28 -18.32 -1.38
N LEU A 599 -24.31 -18.81 -2.16
CA LEU A 599 -22.89 -18.91 -1.73
C LEU A 599 -22.31 -17.56 -1.22
N GLU A 600 -22.95 -16.45 -1.60
CA GLU A 600 -22.64 -15.09 -1.18
C GLU A 600 -23.21 -14.72 0.22
N ASP A 601 -24.31 -15.37 0.67
CA ASP A 601 -24.98 -15.19 1.97
C ASP A 601 -24.62 -16.29 2.99
N ALA A 602 -24.29 -17.48 2.49
CA ALA A 602 -23.65 -18.55 3.23
C ALA A 602 -22.16 -18.19 3.38
N ILE A 603 -21.82 -17.13 4.13
CA ILE A 603 -20.45 -17.01 4.62
C ILE A 603 -20.24 -18.27 5.47
N PRO A 604 -19.48 -19.29 5.00
CA PRO A 604 -19.12 -20.37 5.90
C PRO A 604 -18.38 -19.69 7.03
N ASP A 605 -18.55 -20.17 8.25
CA ASP A 605 -17.88 -19.60 9.41
C ASP A 605 -16.39 -19.96 9.37
N LEU A 606 -15.69 -19.40 8.38
CA LEU A 606 -14.32 -19.71 7.97
C LEU A 606 -13.34 -19.27 9.06
N ASP A 607 -13.65 -18.21 9.80
CA ASP A 607 -12.90 -17.77 10.98
C ASP A 607 -13.00 -18.77 12.14
N HIS A 608 -14.21 -19.25 12.50
CA HIS A 608 -14.35 -20.30 13.53
C HIS A 608 -13.88 -21.68 13.07
N LEU A 609 -13.99 -21.96 11.77
CA LEU A 609 -13.35 -23.13 11.16
C LEU A 609 -11.83 -23.03 11.29
N THR A 610 -11.26 -21.84 11.05
CA THR A 610 -9.83 -21.59 11.27
C THR A 610 -9.47 -21.80 12.74
N ALA A 611 -10.26 -21.28 13.69
CA ALA A 611 -10.07 -21.59 15.12
C ALA A 611 -10.08 -23.10 15.37
N LYS A 612 -11.10 -23.82 14.86
CA LYS A 612 -11.23 -25.27 15.04
C LYS A 612 -10.02 -26.02 14.46
N LEU A 613 -9.54 -25.63 13.29
CA LEU A 613 -8.35 -26.22 12.67
C LEU A 613 -7.06 -25.96 13.44
N ASN A 614 -7.00 -24.87 14.22
CA ASN A 614 -5.82 -24.54 15.00
C ASN A 614 -5.76 -25.35 16.30
N ILE A 615 -6.92 -25.73 16.86
CA ILE A 615 -7.04 -26.47 18.12
C ILE A 615 -7.24 -27.99 17.94
N ALA A 616 -7.66 -28.44 16.75
CA ALA A 616 -8.00 -29.84 16.51
C ALA A 616 -6.77 -30.75 16.40
N SER A 617 -6.94 -32.01 16.81
CA SER A 617 -5.98 -33.10 16.58
C SER A 617 -5.94 -33.56 15.11
N GLU A 618 -4.86 -34.21 14.69
CA GLU A 618 -4.72 -34.77 13.32
C GLU A 618 -5.91 -35.67 12.92
N LYS A 619 -6.43 -36.45 13.88
CA LYS A 619 -7.60 -37.34 13.68
C LYS A 619 -8.88 -36.54 13.44
N GLU A 620 -9.13 -35.50 14.24
CA GLU A 620 -10.29 -34.62 14.05
C GLU A 620 -10.23 -33.90 12.71
N ILE A 621 -9.03 -33.53 12.25
CA ILE A 621 -8.82 -32.83 10.98
C ILE A 621 -9.07 -33.76 9.80
N THR A 622 -8.57 -34.99 9.86
CA THR A 622 -8.84 -36.02 8.83
C THR A 622 -10.35 -36.19 8.62
N LYS A 623 -11.09 -36.28 9.73
CA LYS A 623 -12.56 -36.34 9.72
C LYS A 623 -13.19 -35.07 9.16
N LEU A 624 -12.74 -33.90 9.60
CA LEU A 624 -13.32 -32.61 9.23
C LEU A 624 -13.06 -32.25 7.76
N ILE A 625 -11.92 -32.62 7.18
CA ILE A 625 -11.64 -32.47 5.75
C ILE A 625 -12.46 -33.47 4.91
N GLY A 626 -12.80 -34.63 5.48
CA GLY A 626 -13.41 -35.76 4.75
C GLY A 626 -12.38 -36.57 3.97
N ALA A 627 -11.17 -36.70 4.54
CA ALA A 627 -10.05 -37.41 3.93
C ALA A 627 -10.08 -38.93 4.17
N ASP A 628 -11.06 -39.45 4.93
CA ASP A 628 -11.37 -40.88 5.05
C ASP A 628 -12.53 -41.29 4.10
N GLN A 629 -12.65 -42.59 3.78
CA GLN A 629 -13.65 -43.09 2.83
C GLN A 629 -15.10 -42.93 3.33
N THR A 630 -15.31 -42.98 4.63
CA THR A 630 -16.64 -42.93 5.28
C THR A 630 -17.22 -41.52 5.37
N GLU A 631 -16.37 -40.51 5.51
CA GLU A 631 -16.72 -39.10 5.76
C GLU A 631 -16.50 -38.23 4.50
N LYS A 632 -16.08 -38.82 3.37
CA LYS A 632 -15.85 -38.13 2.09
C LYS A 632 -17.03 -37.24 1.65
N LYS A 633 -18.26 -37.66 1.91
CA LYS A 633 -19.49 -36.90 1.59
C LYS A 633 -19.86 -35.82 2.62
N HIS A 634 -19.19 -35.80 3.78
CA HIS A 634 -19.52 -34.93 4.92
C HIS A 634 -18.40 -33.95 5.29
N GLY A 635 -17.21 -34.11 4.71
CA GLY A 635 -16.05 -33.23 4.90
C GLY A 635 -16.18 -31.83 4.32
N LEU A 636 -15.29 -30.94 4.75
CA LEU A 636 -15.25 -29.53 4.36
C LEU A 636 -15.09 -29.34 2.84
N LEU A 637 -14.19 -30.10 2.21
CA LEU A 637 -13.86 -29.93 0.79
C LEU A 637 -15.03 -30.29 -0.13
N SER A 638 -15.88 -31.24 0.27
CA SER A 638 -17.07 -31.62 -0.49
C SER A 638 -18.29 -30.74 -0.19
N LYS A 639 -18.27 -29.97 0.90
CA LYS A 639 -19.32 -28.99 1.24
C LYS A 639 -19.09 -27.62 0.60
N ILE A 640 -17.83 -27.24 0.35
CA ILE A 640 -17.47 -25.95 -0.26
C ILE A 640 -16.89 -26.18 -1.66
N MET A 641 -17.70 -26.72 -2.58
CA MET A 641 -17.26 -27.05 -3.95
C MET A 641 -17.23 -25.86 -4.91
N ASP A 642 -17.94 -24.78 -4.60
CA ASP A 642 -18.11 -23.60 -5.47
C ASP A 642 -17.41 -22.36 -4.90
N TRP A 643 -16.35 -22.52 -4.11
CA TRP A 643 -15.67 -21.40 -3.44
C TRP A 643 -15.22 -20.30 -4.43
N GLU A 644 -14.95 -20.64 -5.68
CA GLU A 644 -14.62 -19.70 -6.76
C GLU A 644 -15.75 -18.73 -7.12
N LYS A 645 -17.00 -18.98 -6.67
CA LYS A 645 -18.13 -18.06 -6.83
C LYS A 645 -18.24 -17.06 -5.68
N MET A 646 -17.48 -17.23 -4.60
CA MET A 646 -17.47 -16.30 -3.47
C MET A 646 -16.78 -14.98 -3.84
N VAL A 647 -17.01 -13.94 -3.03
CA VAL A 647 -16.26 -12.68 -3.15
C VAL A 647 -14.75 -12.89 -2.97
N PRO A 648 -13.89 -12.04 -3.58
CA PRO A 648 -12.44 -12.24 -3.58
C PRO A 648 -11.82 -12.42 -2.19
N SER A 649 -12.26 -11.66 -1.16
CA SER A 649 -11.76 -11.88 0.20
C SER A 649 -12.03 -13.29 0.71
N LYS A 650 -13.24 -13.83 0.48
CA LYS A 650 -13.64 -15.17 0.94
C LYS A 650 -12.91 -16.29 0.18
N GLN A 651 -12.65 -16.08 -1.11
CA GLN A 651 -11.77 -16.96 -1.88
C GLN A 651 -10.37 -17.04 -1.25
N LEU A 652 -9.79 -15.89 -0.89
CA LEU A 652 -8.47 -15.83 -0.23
C LEU A 652 -8.48 -16.47 1.16
N GLU A 653 -9.57 -16.31 1.92
CA GLU A 653 -9.77 -16.96 3.22
C GLU A 653 -9.79 -18.49 3.09
N TYR A 654 -10.53 -19.00 2.10
CA TYR A 654 -10.58 -20.43 1.81
C TYR A 654 -9.20 -20.98 1.46
N ILE A 655 -8.48 -20.30 0.56
CA ILE A 655 -7.11 -20.69 0.17
C ILE A 655 -6.17 -20.69 1.39
N ASP A 656 -6.30 -19.70 2.27
CA ASP A 656 -5.51 -19.64 3.51
C ASP A 656 -5.81 -20.79 4.47
N ILE A 657 -7.08 -21.17 4.60
CA ILE A 657 -7.49 -22.35 5.37
C ILE A 657 -6.79 -23.60 4.84
N ILE A 658 -6.80 -23.81 3.53
CA ILE A 658 -6.12 -24.95 2.91
C ILE A 658 -4.61 -24.90 3.13
N ARG A 659 -4.00 -23.73 2.96
CA ARG A 659 -2.57 -23.52 3.24
C ARG A 659 -2.24 -23.85 4.70
N ARG A 660 -3.08 -23.42 5.65
CA ARG A 660 -2.92 -23.71 7.09
C ARG A 660 -3.03 -25.18 7.36
N LEU A 661 -4.03 -25.86 6.79
CA LEU A 661 -4.17 -27.30 6.89
C LEU A 661 -2.88 -28.02 6.53
N ILE A 662 -2.29 -27.67 5.37
CA ILE A 662 -1.04 -28.28 4.89
C ILE A 662 0.15 -27.93 5.77
N SER A 663 0.28 -26.66 6.16
CA SER A 663 1.44 -26.22 6.95
C SER A 663 1.43 -26.67 8.42
N ARG A 664 0.26 -27.00 8.97
CA ARG A 664 0.07 -27.28 10.40
C ARG A 664 -0.10 -28.75 10.73
N HIS A 665 -0.56 -29.54 9.76
CA HIS A 665 -1.02 -30.91 10.02
C HIS A 665 -0.51 -31.87 8.95
N LYS A 666 -0.30 -33.13 9.31
CA LYS A 666 -0.02 -34.18 8.32
C LYS A 666 -1.30 -34.50 7.55
N ILE A 667 -1.26 -34.34 6.24
CA ILE A 667 -2.40 -34.66 5.35
C ILE A 667 -2.14 -35.99 4.65
N SER A 668 -3.16 -36.86 4.64
CA SER A 668 -3.13 -38.14 3.91
C SER A 668 -3.05 -37.92 2.38
N GLU A 669 -2.55 -38.90 1.64
CA GLU A 669 -2.49 -38.84 0.17
C GLU A 669 -3.88 -38.61 -0.46
N GLN A 670 -4.93 -39.20 0.11
CA GLN A 670 -6.31 -38.95 -0.30
C GLN A 670 -6.73 -37.48 -0.06
N GLY A 671 -6.37 -36.90 1.08
CA GLY A 671 -6.61 -35.49 1.37
C GLY A 671 -5.88 -34.56 0.41
N LYS A 672 -4.62 -34.86 0.08
CA LYS A 672 -3.86 -34.10 -0.94
C LYS A 672 -4.55 -34.12 -2.29
N LYS A 673 -5.01 -35.29 -2.74
CA LYS A 673 -5.75 -35.43 -4.01
C LYS A 673 -7.03 -34.59 -4.02
N GLN A 674 -7.80 -34.61 -2.94
CA GLN A 674 -9.02 -33.78 -2.81
C GLN A 674 -8.71 -32.28 -2.83
N ILE A 675 -7.61 -31.85 -2.20
CA ILE A 675 -7.18 -30.45 -2.24
C ILE A 675 -6.82 -30.06 -3.68
N ILE A 676 -6.03 -30.87 -4.38
CA ILE A 676 -5.68 -30.64 -5.80
C ILE A 676 -6.94 -30.59 -6.66
N GLU A 677 -7.92 -31.47 -6.44
CA GLU A 677 -9.20 -31.45 -7.16
C GLU A 677 -10.03 -30.19 -6.86
N SER A 678 -9.98 -29.65 -5.63
CA SER A 678 -10.71 -28.43 -5.25
C SER A 678 -10.07 -27.16 -5.81
N VAL A 679 -8.78 -26.94 -5.54
CA VAL A 679 -8.11 -25.67 -5.90
C VAL A 679 -7.38 -25.71 -7.24
N GLY A 680 -7.08 -26.89 -7.78
CA GLY A 680 -6.34 -27.07 -9.03
C GLY A 680 -7.23 -27.21 -10.28
N LYS A 681 -8.51 -27.58 -10.12
CA LYS A 681 -9.43 -27.85 -11.24
C LYS A 681 -9.58 -26.68 -12.21
N ASN A 682 -9.76 -25.48 -11.68
CA ASN A 682 -9.98 -24.27 -12.47
C ASN A 682 -8.71 -23.40 -12.60
N PHE A 683 -7.55 -23.88 -12.15
CA PHE A 683 -6.30 -23.13 -12.26
C PHE A 683 -5.81 -23.17 -13.72
N PRO A 684 -5.54 -22.03 -14.39
CA PRO A 684 -5.47 -20.67 -13.83
C PRO A 684 -6.82 -19.94 -13.71
N TYR A 685 -6.99 -19.15 -12.64
CA TYR A 685 -8.17 -18.33 -12.39
C TYR A 685 -8.09 -16.97 -13.10
N GLN A 686 -9.23 -16.29 -13.26
CA GLN A 686 -9.28 -14.93 -13.84
C GLN A 686 -8.57 -13.88 -12.97
N SER A 687 -8.54 -14.06 -11.65
CA SER A 687 -7.94 -13.11 -10.71
C SER A 687 -6.46 -13.39 -10.49
N ALA A 688 -5.60 -12.42 -10.84
CA ALA A 688 -4.16 -12.49 -10.55
C ALA A 688 -3.86 -12.70 -9.06
N LYS A 689 -4.64 -12.06 -8.16
CA LYS A 689 -4.50 -12.24 -6.70
C LYS A 689 -4.77 -13.68 -6.27
N ILE A 690 -5.81 -14.31 -6.84
CA ILE A 690 -6.12 -15.71 -6.55
C ILE A 690 -5.04 -16.64 -7.11
N ASN A 691 -4.55 -16.38 -8.32
CA ASN A 691 -3.43 -17.14 -8.88
C ASN A 691 -2.18 -17.03 -8.00
N MET A 692 -1.82 -15.83 -7.53
CA MET A 692 -0.69 -15.67 -6.60
C MET A 692 -0.88 -16.44 -5.29
N ALA A 693 -2.10 -16.51 -4.76
CA ALA A 693 -2.38 -17.23 -3.51
C ALA A 693 -2.38 -18.76 -3.68
N VAL A 694 -2.89 -19.27 -4.80
CA VAL A 694 -3.00 -20.72 -5.07
C VAL A 694 -1.69 -21.31 -5.61
N SER A 695 -0.91 -20.60 -6.42
CA SER A 695 0.31 -21.14 -7.05
C SER A 695 1.30 -21.77 -6.05
N PRO A 696 1.64 -21.15 -4.90
CA PRO A 696 2.55 -21.77 -3.93
C PRO A 696 2.08 -23.15 -3.46
N LEU A 697 0.78 -23.29 -3.25
CA LEU A 697 0.14 -24.52 -2.79
C LEU A 697 0.24 -25.62 -3.85
N LEU A 698 -0.13 -25.29 -5.08
CA LEU A 698 -0.13 -26.24 -6.19
C LEU A 698 1.29 -26.61 -6.65
N ILE A 699 2.26 -25.70 -6.54
CA ILE A 699 3.68 -26.02 -6.78
C ILE A 699 4.18 -27.07 -5.77
N GLU A 700 3.73 -27.00 -4.52
CA GLU A 700 4.09 -27.98 -3.49
C GLU A 700 3.37 -29.33 -3.68
N LEU A 701 2.09 -29.32 -4.09
CA LEU A 701 1.25 -30.52 -4.17
C LEU A 701 1.28 -31.25 -5.52
N ASP A 702 1.34 -30.53 -6.64
CA ASP A 702 1.28 -31.06 -8.00
C ASP A 702 2.19 -30.23 -8.94
N PRO A 703 3.52 -30.26 -8.72
CA PRO A 703 4.47 -29.46 -9.50
C PRO A 703 4.43 -29.78 -11.00
N ASP A 704 4.20 -31.04 -11.39
CA ASP A 704 4.25 -31.47 -12.79
C ASP A 704 3.19 -30.79 -13.67
N ARG A 705 2.00 -30.54 -13.12
CA ARG A 705 0.94 -29.80 -13.82
C ARG A 705 1.02 -28.29 -13.62
N THR A 706 1.59 -27.86 -12.51
CA THR A 706 1.52 -26.46 -12.07
C THR A 706 2.65 -25.62 -12.66
N VAL A 707 3.89 -26.14 -12.67
CA VAL A 707 5.06 -25.40 -13.15
C VAL A 707 4.87 -24.90 -14.59
N PRO A 708 4.40 -25.71 -15.57
CA PRO A 708 4.17 -25.22 -16.93
C PRO A 708 3.17 -24.05 -16.99
N LYS A 709 2.07 -24.12 -16.23
CA LYS A 709 1.05 -23.06 -16.20
C LYS A 709 1.58 -21.76 -15.59
N VAL A 710 2.38 -21.85 -14.53
CA VAL A 710 3.01 -20.67 -13.90
C VAL A 710 4.05 -20.04 -14.84
N ILE A 711 4.74 -20.85 -15.64
CA ILE A 711 5.67 -20.34 -16.66
C ILE A 711 4.92 -19.58 -17.77
N GLU A 712 3.71 -19.98 -18.14
CA GLU A 712 2.88 -19.20 -19.06
C GLU A 712 2.49 -17.83 -18.49
N PHE A 713 2.23 -17.71 -17.18
CA PHE A 713 2.06 -16.39 -16.55
C PHE A 713 3.30 -15.50 -16.68
N LEU A 714 4.47 -16.11 -16.50
CA LEU A 714 5.76 -15.43 -16.62
C LEU A 714 6.07 -15.02 -18.08
N LYS A 715 5.63 -15.79 -19.09
CA LYS A 715 5.69 -15.39 -20.51
C LYS A 715 4.76 -14.22 -20.83
N GLY A 716 3.62 -14.15 -20.15
CA GLY A 716 2.62 -13.10 -20.29
C GLY A 716 3.04 -11.76 -19.67
N ASP A 717 2.13 -10.80 -19.76
CA ASP A 717 2.33 -9.42 -19.27
C ASP A 717 1.99 -9.33 -17.75
N CYS A 718 2.69 -10.12 -16.93
CA CYS A 718 2.51 -10.09 -15.47
C CYS A 718 3.21 -8.86 -14.85
N SER A 719 2.67 -8.35 -13.75
CA SER A 719 3.32 -7.24 -13.03
C SER A 719 4.67 -7.70 -12.45
N GLN A 720 5.62 -6.77 -12.23
CA GLN A 720 6.90 -7.06 -11.54
C GLN A 720 6.68 -7.86 -10.24
N ARG A 721 5.65 -7.48 -9.49
CA ARG A 721 5.28 -8.13 -8.23
C ARG A 721 4.86 -9.58 -8.43
N GLU A 722 4.01 -9.86 -9.42
CA GLU A 722 3.60 -11.23 -9.76
C GLU A 722 4.78 -12.05 -10.25
N GLY A 723 5.57 -11.49 -11.16
CA GLY A 723 6.73 -12.18 -11.72
C GLY A 723 7.73 -12.61 -10.66
N ILE A 724 8.16 -11.71 -9.78
CA ILE A 724 9.09 -12.05 -8.70
C ILE A 724 8.45 -13.04 -7.71
N HIS A 725 7.14 -12.96 -7.47
CA HIS A 725 6.43 -13.92 -6.61
C HIS A 725 6.50 -15.33 -7.18
N TYR A 726 6.21 -15.50 -8.47
CA TYR A 726 6.30 -16.81 -9.13
C TYR A 726 7.74 -17.32 -9.17
N LEU A 727 8.71 -16.47 -9.52
CA LEU A 727 10.13 -16.87 -9.50
C LEU A 727 10.56 -17.32 -8.10
N PHE A 728 10.13 -16.61 -7.06
CA PHE A 728 10.41 -16.98 -5.68
C PHE A 728 9.84 -18.37 -5.36
N HIS A 729 8.57 -18.63 -5.64
CA HIS A 729 7.96 -19.93 -5.29
C HIS A 729 8.48 -21.10 -6.13
N LEU A 730 8.95 -20.86 -7.36
CA LEU A 730 9.55 -21.89 -8.23
C LEU A 730 11.01 -22.22 -7.90
N ARG A 731 11.73 -21.35 -7.17
CA ARG A 731 13.20 -21.39 -7.02
C ARG A 731 13.78 -22.69 -6.42
N LYS A 732 12.96 -23.49 -5.74
CA LYS A 732 13.38 -24.75 -5.10
C LYS A 732 12.72 -25.99 -5.73
N THR A 733 11.88 -25.81 -6.74
CA THR A 733 11.12 -26.90 -7.35
C THR A 733 12.03 -27.71 -8.28
N THR A 734 12.02 -29.03 -8.13
CA THR A 734 12.86 -29.95 -8.91
C THR A 734 12.11 -30.71 -10.01
N SER A 735 10.77 -30.74 -9.97
CA SER A 735 9.90 -31.43 -10.94
C SER A 735 9.02 -30.45 -11.73
N GLY A 736 8.32 -30.95 -12.77
CA GLY A 736 7.48 -30.15 -13.66
C GLY A 736 8.20 -29.25 -14.67
N TRP A 737 9.51 -29.40 -14.81
CA TRP A 737 10.33 -28.59 -15.71
C TRP A 737 10.58 -29.26 -17.07
N SER A 738 10.36 -28.52 -18.14
CA SER A 738 11.02 -28.74 -19.44
C SER A 738 12.26 -27.85 -19.57
N LEU A 739 13.18 -28.19 -20.48
CA LEU A 739 14.35 -27.34 -20.76
C LEU A 739 13.94 -25.92 -21.19
N GLU A 740 12.89 -25.80 -22.01
CA GLU A 740 12.34 -24.51 -22.45
C GLU A 740 11.85 -23.69 -21.25
N SER A 741 11.09 -24.32 -20.33
CA SER A 741 10.57 -23.63 -19.15
C SER A 741 11.69 -23.13 -18.22
N ARG A 742 12.80 -23.87 -18.09
CA ARG A 742 14.00 -23.43 -17.36
C ARG A 742 14.64 -22.22 -18.05
N GLU A 743 14.77 -22.25 -19.37
CA GLU A 743 15.31 -21.12 -20.13
C GLU A 743 14.48 -19.84 -19.92
N ILE A 744 13.15 -19.95 -19.99
CA ILE A 744 12.22 -18.83 -19.76
C ILE A 744 12.39 -18.27 -18.34
N PHE A 745 12.43 -19.14 -17.33
CA PHE A 745 12.65 -18.75 -15.94
C PHE A 745 13.93 -17.92 -15.76
N PHE A 746 15.07 -18.41 -16.26
CA PHE A 746 16.34 -17.71 -16.07
C PHE A 746 16.46 -16.43 -16.91
N ARG A 747 15.82 -16.39 -18.09
CA ARG A 747 15.75 -15.16 -18.91
C ARG A 747 14.96 -14.07 -18.20
N ILE A 748 13.80 -14.39 -17.63
CA ILE A 748 12.98 -13.43 -16.89
C ILE A 748 13.67 -13.00 -15.60
N LEU A 749 14.33 -13.92 -14.89
CA LEU A 749 15.14 -13.59 -13.73
C LEU A 749 16.27 -12.59 -14.09
N ALA A 750 16.97 -12.81 -15.21
CA ALA A 750 17.99 -11.87 -15.69
C ALA A 750 17.42 -10.49 -16.02
N LYS A 751 16.22 -10.43 -16.61
CA LYS A 751 15.49 -9.17 -16.84
C LYS A 751 15.20 -8.46 -15.52
N TYR A 752 14.69 -9.16 -14.51
CA TYR A 752 14.34 -8.55 -13.22
C TYR A 752 15.54 -8.10 -12.38
N GLU A 753 16.72 -8.69 -12.58
CA GLU A 753 17.97 -8.22 -11.96
C GLU A 753 18.39 -6.81 -12.39
N THR A 754 17.74 -6.23 -13.40
CA THR A 754 17.92 -4.83 -13.83
C THR A 754 16.99 -3.83 -13.14
N LEU A 755 15.99 -4.29 -12.36
CA LEU A 755 14.92 -3.46 -11.79
C LEU A 755 15.32 -2.67 -10.55
N LEU A 756 14.74 -1.47 -10.40
CA LEU A 756 14.83 -0.65 -9.20
C LEU A 756 14.17 -1.27 -7.97
N GLY A 757 14.82 -1.15 -6.82
CA GLY A 757 14.25 -1.55 -5.55
C GLY A 757 14.91 -0.90 -4.35
N GLY A 758 14.61 -1.41 -3.16
CA GLY A 758 15.43 -1.26 -1.98
C GLY A 758 16.57 -2.27 -2.00
N ARG A 759 17.52 -2.12 -1.06
CA ARG A 759 18.70 -3.01 -0.93
C ARG A 759 18.37 -4.50 -0.86
N GLY A 760 17.16 -4.88 -0.44
CA GLY A 760 16.71 -6.26 -0.35
C GLY A 760 16.37 -6.90 -1.70
N LEU A 761 15.93 -6.13 -2.70
CA LEU A 761 15.53 -6.67 -4.01
C LEU A 761 16.71 -7.36 -4.73
N PRO A 762 17.90 -6.74 -4.89
CA PRO A 762 19.03 -7.39 -5.56
C PRO A 762 19.49 -8.65 -4.81
N GLN A 763 19.44 -8.62 -3.48
CA GLN A 763 19.83 -9.76 -2.64
C GLN A 763 18.86 -10.92 -2.84
N ALA A 764 17.56 -10.63 -2.91
CA ALA A 764 16.51 -11.61 -3.14
C ALA A 764 16.63 -12.28 -4.52
N LEU A 765 16.85 -11.49 -5.58
CA LEU A 765 17.03 -12.02 -6.94
C LEU A 765 18.29 -12.88 -7.05
N LYS A 766 19.40 -12.45 -6.42
CA LYS A 766 20.63 -13.26 -6.32
C LYS A 766 20.39 -14.58 -5.57
N ALA A 767 19.60 -14.55 -4.50
CA ALA A 767 19.22 -15.75 -3.76
C ALA A 767 18.35 -16.70 -4.61
N ILE A 768 17.34 -16.16 -5.31
CA ILE A 768 16.51 -16.92 -6.26
C ILE A 768 17.39 -17.57 -7.33
N ARG A 769 18.33 -16.83 -7.92
CA ARG A 769 19.26 -17.38 -8.91
C ARG A 769 20.06 -18.54 -8.33
N LYS A 770 20.71 -18.34 -7.19
CA LYS A 770 21.53 -19.35 -6.52
C LYS A 770 20.73 -20.63 -6.23
N GLU A 771 19.55 -20.49 -5.62
CA GLU A 771 18.71 -21.62 -5.25
C GLU A 771 18.19 -22.34 -6.51
N SER A 772 17.74 -21.60 -7.53
CA SER A 772 17.23 -22.19 -8.78
C SER A 772 18.31 -22.94 -9.54
N THR A 773 19.53 -22.36 -9.67
CA THR A 773 20.66 -23.04 -10.32
C THR A 773 21.04 -24.33 -9.60
N SER A 774 20.85 -24.42 -8.27
CA SER A 774 21.13 -25.64 -7.51
C SER A 774 20.16 -26.79 -7.80
N THR A 775 18.99 -26.48 -8.39
CA THR A 775 18.00 -27.50 -8.79
C THR A 775 18.23 -28.07 -10.18
N LEU A 776 19.21 -27.56 -10.94
CA LEU A 776 19.51 -28.03 -12.30
C LEU A 776 20.40 -29.27 -12.27
N THR A 777 20.10 -30.23 -13.14
CA THR A 777 21.01 -31.33 -13.48
C THR A 777 22.23 -30.82 -14.24
N GLU A 778 23.34 -31.57 -14.25
CA GLU A 778 24.56 -31.17 -14.99
C GLU A 778 24.29 -30.97 -16.50
N LYS A 779 23.46 -31.82 -17.10
CA LYS A 779 23.04 -31.71 -18.51
C LYS A 779 22.25 -30.42 -18.79
N GLU A 780 21.39 -30.00 -17.86
CA GLU A 780 20.67 -28.73 -17.99
C GLU A 780 21.63 -27.54 -17.82
N LYS A 781 22.58 -27.60 -16.87
CA LYS A 781 23.58 -26.54 -16.68
C LYS A 781 24.42 -26.33 -17.95
N GLU A 782 24.81 -27.41 -18.61
CA GLU A 782 25.54 -27.37 -19.88
C GLU A 782 24.72 -26.67 -20.97
N LYS A 783 23.47 -27.12 -21.17
CA LYS A 783 22.57 -26.57 -22.20
C LYS A 783 22.13 -25.13 -21.93
N LEU A 784 22.01 -24.74 -20.66
CA LEU A 784 21.58 -23.41 -20.23
C LEU A 784 22.76 -22.48 -19.92
N SER A 785 24.01 -22.92 -20.12
CA SER A 785 25.23 -22.18 -19.80
C SER A 785 25.19 -20.73 -20.32
N ASN A 786 24.76 -20.54 -21.57
CA ASN A 786 24.58 -19.23 -22.18
C ASN A 786 23.59 -18.34 -21.41
N VAL A 787 22.42 -18.86 -21.03
CA VAL A 787 21.38 -18.09 -20.33
C VAL A 787 21.79 -17.81 -18.88
N LEU A 788 22.46 -18.78 -18.24
CA LEU A 788 23.00 -18.65 -16.88
C LEU A 788 24.13 -17.62 -16.80
N ALA A 789 24.98 -17.54 -17.82
CA ALA A 789 26.07 -16.57 -17.94
C ALA A 789 25.62 -15.23 -18.54
N SER A 790 24.53 -15.20 -19.32
CA SER A 790 24.08 -14.00 -20.01
C SER A 790 23.68 -12.92 -19.02
N ARG A 791 24.33 -11.78 -19.14
CA ARG A 791 23.74 -10.48 -18.79
C ARG A 791 23.36 -9.82 -20.10
N PRO A 792 22.24 -9.09 -20.17
CA PRO A 792 21.97 -8.28 -21.36
C PRO A 792 23.19 -7.40 -21.64
N SER A 793 23.79 -7.55 -22.82
CA SER A 793 24.83 -6.66 -23.33
C SER A 793 24.25 -5.82 -24.45
N LEU A 794 24.59 -4.54 -24.46
CA LEU A 794 24.09 -3.60 -25.46
C LEU A 794 24.55 -4.10 -26.85
N PRO A 795 23.64 -4.32 -27.82
CA PRO A 795 24.02 -4.68 -29.18
C PRO A 795 25.00 -3.66 -29.76
N GLU A 796 25.79 -4.03 -30.77
CA GLU A 796 26.63 -3.06 -31.49
C GLU A 796 25.80 -2.14 -32.39
N PHE A 797 26.40 -1.07 -32.90
CA PHE A 797 25.72 -0.26 -33.92
C PHE A 797 25.77 -1.00 -35.26
N PRO A 798 24.62 -1.21 -35.93
CA PRO A 798 24.60 -1.77 -37.27
C PRO A 798 25.29 -0.82 -38.25
N ASP A 799 26.03 -1.39 -39.20
CA ASP A 799 26.45 -0.65 -40.40
C ASP A 799 25.22 -0.28 -41.24
N ARG A 800 25.14 0.99 -41.62
CA ARG A 800 24.06 1.60 -42.41
C ARG A 800 24.62 2.38 -43.60
N SER A 801 25.91 2.21 -43.92
CA SER A 801 26.60 2.96 -44.97
C SER A 801 25.99 2.75 -46.36
N ASP A 802 25.29 1.64 -46.56
CA ASP A 802 24.56 1.28 -47.77
C ASP A 802 23.17 1.93 -47.88
N ARG A 803 22.72 2.69 -46.88
CA ARG A 803 21.36 3.26 -46.81
C ARG A 803 21.36 4.78 -46.86
N THR A 804 20.43 5.33 -47.63
CA THR A 804 20.16 6.77 -47.72
C THR A 804 18.77 7.09 -47.19
N ALA A 805 18.65 8.14 -46.37
CA ALA A 805 17.36 8.61 -45.86
C ALA A 805 16.53 9.18 -47.01
N THR A 806 15.44 8.51 -47.35
CA THR A 806 14.73 8.78 -48.62
C THR A 806 13.26 9.14 -48.43
N ASN A 807 12.63 8.85 -47.28
CA ASN A 807 11.18 9.05 -47.12
C ASN A 807 10.78 9.51 -45.71
N SER A 808 9.73 10.33 -45.60
CA SER A 808 9.04 10.65 -44.33
C SER A 808 7.70 9.94 -44.29
N TRP A 809 7.63 8.84 -43.55
CA TRP A 809 6.46 7.95 -43.53
C TRP A 809 5.33 8.47 -42.64
N THR A 810 4.09 8.31 -43.10
CA THR A 810 2.86 8.57 -42.32
C THR A 810 1.95 7.35 -42.36
N ILE A 811 1.03 7.23 -41.40
CA ILE A 811 0.06 6.11 -41.36
C ILE A 811 -0.74 5.98 -42.66
N LYS A 812 -1.05 7.09 -43.32
CA LYS A 812 -1.78 7.10 -44.59
C LYS A 812 -1.08 6.29 -45.68
N ASN A 813 0.25 6.21 -45.66
CA ASN A 813 1.03 5.45 -46.63
C ASN A 813 0.83 3.93 -46.51
N PHE A 814 0.28 3.44 -45.40
CA PHE A 814 0.16 2.01 -45.09
C PHE A 814 -1.29 1.51 -44.99
N LYS A 815 -2.29 2.39 -45.16
CA LYS A 815 -3.71 2.10 -44.86
C LYS A 815 -4.26 0.84 -45.56
N GLU A 816 -3.81 0.58 -46.78
CA GLU A 816 -4.22 -0.60 -47.56
C GLU A 816 -3.25 -1.79 -47.43
N LEU A 817 -2.07 -1.57 -46.86
CA LEU A 817 -0.97 -2.54 -46.79
C LEU A 817 -0.86 -3.24 -45.43
N LEU A 818 -1.57 -2.75 -44.40
CA LEU A 818 -1.59 -3.35 -43.07
C LEU A 818 -2.40 -4.65 -42.98
N ASN A 819 -3.21 -5.01 -43.99
CA ASN A 819 -3.94 -6.27 -44.03
C ASN A 819 -3.15 -7.41 -44.72
N PHE A 820 -1.86 -7.50 -44.44
CA PHE A 820 -0.98 -8.54 -44.99
C PHE A 820 -1.17 -9.90 -44.29
N ASN A 821 -0.77 -11.00 -44.96
CA ASN A 821 -0.65 -12.31 -44.32
C ASN A 821 0.79 -12.51 -43.83
N VAL A 822 0.97 -12.73 -42.51
CA VAL A 822 2.28 -12.91 -41.86
C VAL A 822 3.11 -14.01 -42.52
N GLU A 823 2.48 -15.13 -42.91
CA GLU A 823 3.15 -16.28 -43.54
C GLU A 823 3.75 -15.95 -44.91
N LYS A 824 3.26 -14.88 -45.56
CA LYS A 824 3.74 -14.43 -46.86
C LYS A 824 4.82 -13.34 -46.77
N ARG A 825 5.17 -12.89 -45.56
CA ARG A 825 6.17 -11.83 -45.32
C ARG A 825 7.54 -12.42 -44.97
N ASN A 826 8.60 -11.64 -45.19
CA ASN A 826 9.95 -12.10 -44.93
C ASN A 826 10.39 -11.77 -43.51
N LEU A 827 10.14 -12.68 -42.57
CA LEU A 827 10.46 -12.50 -41.14
C LEU A 827 11.96 -12.31 -40.88
N ARG A 828 12.83 -12.90 -41.71
CA ARG A 828 14.29 -12.71 -41.61
C ARG A 828 14.68 -11.29 -41.97
N ASN A 829 14.04 -10.73 -43.00
CA ASN A 829 14.20 -9.33 -43.37
C ASN A 829 13.64 -8.41 -42.28
N GLY A 830 12.46 -8.72 -41.72
CA GLY A 830 11.87 -8.00 -40.60
C GLY A 830 12.78 -7.93 -39.37
N LYS A 831 13.40 -9.04 -38.97
CA LYS A 831 14.44 -9.07 -37.92
C LYS A 831 15.64 -8.17 -38.28
N LYS A 832 16.12 -8.23 -39.53
CA LYS A 832 17.22 -7.37 -39.99
C LYS A 832 16.84 -5.89 -39.88
N VAL A 833 15.62 -5.52 -40.27
CA VAL A 833 15.09 -4.17 -40.12
C VAL A 833 15.00 -3.76 -38.65
N PHE A 834 14.59 -4.66 -37.75
CA PHE A 834 14.56 -4.39 -36.30
C PHE A 834 15.95 -4.01 -35.73
N GLU A 835 16.99 -4.72 -36.16
CA GLU A 835 18.37 -4.43 -35.78
C GLU A 835 18.88 -3.14 -36.47
N LEU A 836 18.72 -3.06 -37.79
CA LEU A 836 19.16 -1.90 -38.58
C LEU A 836 18.45 -0.63 -38.16
N ALA A 837 17.18 -0.65 -37.75
CA ALA A 837 16.42 0.50 -37.26
C ALA A 837 16.80 0.90 -35.82
N LEU A 838 17.75 0.19 -35.19
CA LEU A 838 18.21 0.36 -33.79
C LEU A 838 17.16 -0.02 -32.74
N CYS A 839 16.03 -0.61 -33.13
CA CYS A 839 15.02 -1.05 -32.20
C CYS A 839 15.59 -2.07 -31.20
N SER A 840 16.50 -2.96 -31.64
CA SER A 840 17.17 -3.94 -30.77
C SER A 840 18.05 -3.33 -29.68
N ARG A 841 18.47 -2.07 -29.80
CA ARG A 841 19.28 -1.41 -28.75
C ARG A 841 18.45 -1.00 -27.54
N CYS A 842 17.13 -0.87 -27.71
CA CYS A 842 16.22 -0.45 -26.65
C CYS A 842 15.13 -1.47 -26.35
N HIS A 843 14.74 -2.30 -27.31
CA HIS A 843 13.65 -3.25 -27.17
C HIS A 843 14.14 -4.68 -27.32
N GLN A 844 13.49 -5.59 -26.59
CA GLN A 844 13.64 -7.03 -26.77
C GLN A 844 12.47 -7.59 -27.59
N HIS A 845 12.77 -8.54 -28.47
CA HIS A 845 11.77 -9.42 -29.08
C HIS A 845 12.38 -10.81 -29.20
N GLY A 846 11.83 -11.77 -28.44
CA GLY A 846 12.42 -13.09 -28.25
C GLY A 846 13.77 -13.02 -27.56
N LYS A 847 14.82 -13.48 -28.25
CA LYS A 847 16.22 -13.48 -27.77
C LYS A 847 17.04 -12.27 -28.26
N VAL A 848 16.44 -11.40 -29.07
CA VAL A 848 17.14 -10.30 -29.74
C VAL A 848 16.88 -8.99 -29.01
N GLY A 849 17.96 -8.26 -28.71
CA GLY A 849 17.91 -6.89 -28.23
C GLY A 849 18.13 -6.71 -26.73
N TYR A 850 17.92 -5.47 -26.26
CA TYR A 850 18.29 -5.01 -24.92
C TYR A 850 17.09 -4.42 -24.16
N PRO A 851 16.92 -4.66 -22.85
CA PRO A 851 15.68 -4.34 -22.13
C PRO A 851 15.69 -2.92 -21.51
N ILE A 852 15.70 -1.87 -22.31
CA ILE A 852 15.57 -0.47 -21.82
C ILE A 852 14.16 0.07 -21.98
N GLY A 853 13.55 -0.25 -23.12
CA GLY A 853 12.16 0.00 -23.47
C GLY A 853 11.29 -1.24 -23.24
N PRO A 854 9.99 -1.13 -23.55
CA PRO A 854 9.06 -2.25 -23.47
C PRO A 854 9.54 -3.49 -24.22
N ASP A 855 9.26 -4.65 -23.64
CA ASP A 855 9.41 -5.94 -24.32
C ASP A 855 8.36 -6.07 -25.42
N LEU A 856 8.82 -6.34 -26.64
CA LEU A 856 8.00 -6.42 -27.84
C LEU A 856 7.70 -7.86 -28.27
N THR A 857 8.11 -8.87 -27.49
CA THR A 857 7.92 -10.29 -27.84
C THR A 857 6.46 -10.66 -28.09
N ASN A 858 5.54 -10.10 -27.30
CA ASN A 858 4.10 -10.35 -27.39
C ASN A 858 3.32 -9.06 -27.71
N VAL A 859 3.94 -8.12 -28.44
CA VAL A 859 3.34 -6.79 -28.66
C VAL A 859 2.04 -6.84 -29.45
N ALA A 860 1.92 -7.77 -30.40
CA ALA A 860 0.72 -7.94 -31.22
C ALA A 860 -0.51 -8.43 -30.45
N ASN A 861 -0.35 -8.96 -29.24
CA ASN A 861 -1.49 -9.30 -28.38
C ASN A 861 -2.16 -8.05 -27.78
N ARG A 862 -1.46 -6.90 -27.79
CA ARG A 862 -1.90 -5.65 -27.15
C ARG A 862 -2.26 -4.56 -28.15
N PHE A 863 -1.66 -4.60 -29.34
CA PHE A 863 -1.81 -3.55 -30.36
C PHE A 863 -2.18 -4.15 -31.70
N GLY A 864 -3.16 -3.53 -32.38
CA GLY A 864 -3.39 -3.79 -33.79
C GLY A 864 -2.21 -3.27 -34.63
N ARG A 865 -2.08 -3.75 -35.88
CA ARG A 865 -0.96 -3.37 -36.76
C ARG A 865 -0.88 -1.87 -37.02
N GLU A 866 -2.03 -1.19 -37.15
CA GLU A 866 -2.07 0.27 -37.30
C GLU A 866 -1.57 0.98 -36.04
N ASP A 867 -1.98 0.52 -34.86
CA ASP A 867 -1.54 1.09 -33.59
C ASP A 867 -0.05 0.88 -33.39
N LEU A 868 0.45 -0.32 -33.67
CA LEU A 868 1.88 -0.63 -33.56
C LEU A 868 2.72 0.27 -34.48
N LEU A 869 2.29 0.44 -35.74
CA LEU A 869 2.97 1.33 -36.68
C LEU A 869 2.89 2.80 -36.23
N ARG A 870 1.74 3.23 -35.70
CA ARG A 870 1.54 4.59 -35.16
C ARG A 870 2.52 4.88 -34.04
N GLU A 871 2.69 3.96 -33.09
CA GLU A 871 3.63 4.13 -31.97
C GLU A 871 5.09 4.18 -32.45
N ILE A 872 5.45 3.46 -33.51
CA ILE A 872 6.81 3.53 -34.09
C ILE A 872 7.05 4.85 -34.84
N LEU A 873 6.06 5.33 -35.60
CA LEU A 873 6.17 6.58 -36.38
C LEU A 873 6.07 7.83 -35.49
N LEU A 874 5.26 7.78 -34.44
CA LEU A 874 4.94 8.89 -33.54
C LEU A 874 5.27 8.54 -32.08
N PRO A 875 6.53 8.25 -31.74
CA PRO A 875 6.90 7.69 -30.43
C PRO A 875 6.63 8.61 -29.23
N SER A 876 6.36 9.90 -29.46
CA SER A 876 6.02 10.88 -28.41
C SER A 876 4.52 11.08 -28.21
N ASN A 877 3.67 10.41 -29.00
CA ASN A 877 2.21 10.54 -28.92
C ASN A 877 1.65 9.88 -27.66
N SER A 878 2.12 8.67 -27.36
CA SER A 878 1.83 7.94 -26.13
C SER A 878 3.14 7.39 -25.56
N ILE A 879 3.51 7.81 -24.36
CA ILE A 879 4.71 7.32 -23.69
C ILE A 879 4.23 6.60 -22.42
N ALA A 880 4.50 5.30 -22.34
CA ALA A 880 4.23 4.54 -21.14
C ALA A 880 4.98 5.14 -19.95
N GLU A 881 4.28 5.33 -18.83
CA GLU A 881 4.76 6.08 -17.64
C GLU A 881 6.13 5.59 -17.16
N ASN A 882 6.36 4.27 -17.18
CA ASN A 882 7.62 3.63 -16.76
C ASN A 882 8.82 3.91 -17.69
N TYR A 883 8.58 4.43 -18.89
CA TYR A 883 9.60 4.70 -19.91
C TYR A 883 9.70 6.18 -20.28
N GLN A 884 8.90 7.03 -19.63
CA GLN A 884 8.91 8.46 -19.86
C GLN A 884 10.18 9.09 -19.28
N ALA A 885 10.95 9.78 -20.13
CA ALA A 885 12.10 10.54 -19.70
C ALA A 885 11.72 11.63 -18.70
N VAL A 886 12.69 12.02 -17.90
CA VAL A 886 12.57 13.14 -16.96
C VAL A 886 13.34 14.32 -17.48
N GLU A 887 12.82 15.51 -17.20
CA GLU A 887 13.54 16.77 -17.33
C GLU A 887 13.84 17.27 -15.92
N LEU A 888 15.12 17.50 -15.63
CA LEU A 888 15.58 18.06 -14.37
C LEU A 888 16.06 19.49 -14.56
N LYS A 889 15.62 20.37 -13.67
CA LYS A 889 16.19 21.70 -13.49
C LYS A 889 17.17 21.69 -12.34
N LEU A 890 18.43 21.98 -12.60
CA LEU A 890 19.47 22.02 -11.57
C LEU A 890 19.59 23.40 -10.93
N ARG A 891 20.14 23.45 -9.72
CA ARG A 891 20.44 24.69 -8.98
C ARG A 891 21.34 25.66 -9.73
N GLN A 892 22.20 25.14 -10.59
CA GLN A 892 23.12 25.93 -11.41
C GLN A 892 22.47 26.45 -12.70
N GLY A 893 21.16 26.23 -12.89
CA GLY A 893 20.39 26.72 -14.04
C GLY A 893 20.40 25.79 -15.26
N SER A 894 21.21 24.74 -15.28
CA SER A 894 21.21 23.75 -16.36
C SER A 894 19.98 22.85 -16.33
N MET A 895 19.53 22.46 -17.53
CA MET A 895 18.46 21.49 -17.74
C MET A 895 19.06 20.18 -18.25
N ILE A 896 18.73 19.06 -17.62
CA ILE A 896 19.14 17.73 -18.05
C ILE A 896 17.89 16.92 -18.41
N ARG A 897 17.90 16.26 -19.57
CA ARG A 897 16.84 15.34 -20.00
C ARG A 897 17.40 13.95 -20.19
N GLY A 898 16.71 12.93 -19.68
CA GLY A 898 17.06 11.54 -19.97
C GLY A 898 16.18 10.53 -19.26
N GLN A 899 16.41 9.25 -19.51
CA GLN A 899 15.77 8.18 -18.74
C GLN A 899 16.41 8.11 -17.38
N VAL A 900 15.61 7.97 -16.32
CA VAL A 900 16.19 7.55 -15.05
C VAL A 900 16.64 6.11 -15.22
N ILE A 901 17.95 5.90 -15.09
CA ILE A 901 18.50 4.55 -15.03
C ILE A 901 18.33 4.03 -13.62
N PRO A 902 17.76 2.83 -13.49
CA PRO A 902 17.67 2.14 -12.24
C PRO A 902 18.95 2.10 -11.39
N ASN A 903 19.05 2.94 -10.36
CA ASN A 903 19.89 2.64 -9.20
C ASN A 903 19.14 1.77 -8.18
N LEU A 904 19.53 0.50 -8.03
CA LEU A 904 18.89 -0.52 -7.19
C LEU A 904 18.67 -0.14 -5.70
N ASP A 905 19.11 1.04 -5.24
CA ASP A 905 18.81 1.60 -3.93
C ASP A 905 18.39 3.09 -4.04
N TYR A 906 17.08 3.36 -4.11
CA TYR A 906 16.52 4.73 -4.16
C TYR A 906 17.00 5.69 -3.05
N ARG A 907 17.56 5.17 -1.94
CA ARG A 907 18.10 5.97 -0.82
C ARG A 907 19.45 6.60 -1.13
N VAL A 908 20.06 6.29 -2.27
CA VAL A 908 21.29 6.96 -2.69
C VAL A 908 21.06 8.48 -2.86
N PRO A 909 22.08 9.31 -2.57
CA PRO A 909 21.93 10.77 -2.61
C PRO A 909 21.94 11.34 -4.04
N TYR A 910 22.02 10.49 -5.07
CA TYR A 910 22.05 10.87 -6.47
C TYR A 910 21.02 10.06 -7.27
N ILE A 911 20.59 10.59 -8.41
CA ILE A 911 19.91 9.82 -9.45
C ILE A 911 20.87 9.52 -10.58
N GLN A 912 20.60 8.44 -11.30
CA GLN A 912 21.34 8.04 -12.49
C GLN A 912 20.46 8.35 -13.70
N ILE A 913 20.99 9.09 -14.68
CA ILE A 913 20.28 9.42 -15.91
C ILE A 913 21.08 8.91 -17.11
N ALA A 914 20.38 8.22 -18.02
CA ALA A 914 20.84 8.01 -19.38
C ALA A 914 20.27 9.13 -20.26
N GLU A 915 21.12 10.10 -20.56
CA GLU A 915 20.75 11.27 -21.38
C GLU A 915 20.58 10.91 -22.85
N ASN A 916 21.31 9.89 -23.30
CA ASN A 916 21.35 9.47 -24.69
C ASN A 916 20.80 8.05 -24.85
N SER A 917 19.66 7.93 -25.53
CA SER A 917 19.00 6.64 -25.78
C SER A 917 19.81 5.69 -26.67
N LEU A 918 20.78 6.19 -27.43
CA LEU A 918 21.67 5.37 -28.24
C LEU A 918 22.88 4.82 -27.45
N TYR A 919 23.22 5.45 -26.33
CA TYR A 919 24.26 4.99 -25.38
C TYR A 919 23.68 4.91 -23.96
N PRO A 920 22.68 4.05 -23.75
CA PRO A 920 21.98 3.92 -22.47
C PRO A 920 22.85 3.39 -21.32
N ASP A 921 23.99 2.79 -21.67
CA ASP A 921 25.05 2.37 -20.76
C ASP A 921 25.90 3.54 -20.21
N LYS A 922 25.85 4.71 -20.87
CA LYS A 922 26.51 5.93 -20.40
C LYS A 922 25.60 6.68 -19.44
N ILE A 923 25.92 6.57 -18.15
CA ILE A 923 25.12 7.09 -17.05
C ILE A 923 25.76 8.35 -16.45
N THR A 924 24.99 9.43 -16.36
CA THR A 924 25.34 10.62 -15.58
C THR A 924 24.74 10.51 -14.18
N LYS A 925 25.55 10.78 -13.15
CA LYS A 925 25.09 10.84 -11.76
C LYS A 925 24.79 12.29 -11.37
N ILE A 926 23.58 12.54 -10.87
CA ILE A 926 23.12 13.87 -10.49
C ILE A 926 22.71 13.83 -9.02
N ASP A 927 23.39 14.60 -8.18
CA ASP A 927 23.02 14.69 -6.76
C ASP A 927 21.61 15.26 -6.61
N LYS A 928 20.76 14.56 -5.84
CA LYS A 928 19.37 14.98 -5.56
C LYS A 928 19.31 16.36 -4.92
N ALA A 929 20.34 16.71 -4.14
CA ALA A 929 20.46 18.02 -3.51
C ALA A 929 20.56 19.18 -4.53
N ASN A 930 21.03 18.90 -5.75
CA ASN A 930 21.19 19.89 -6.82
C ASN A 930 19.94 20.01 -7.71
N ILE A 931 18.94 19.15 -7.56
CA ILE A 931 17.70 19.19 -8.34
C ILE A 931 16.72 20.16 -7.68
N ILE A 932 16.24 21.15 -8.44
CA ILE A 932 15.19 22.08 -8.00
C ILE A 932 13.81 21.55 -8.41
N GLU A 933 13.69 21.09 -9.64
CA GLU A 933 12.44 20.70 -10.25
C GLU A 933 12.65 19.49 -11.14
N ARG A 934 11.63 18.62 -11.20
CA ARG A 934 11.55 17.49 -12.13
C ARG A 934 10.19 17.56 -12.81
N SER A 935 10.17 17.37 -14.11
CA SER A 935 8.95 17.12 -14.87
C SER A 935 9.12 15.91 -15.77
N HIS A 936 8.00 15.34 -16.22
CA HIS A 936 8.03 14.29 -17.22
C HIS A 936 8.15 14.91 -18.61
N SER A 937 9.13 14.46 -19.39
CA SER A 937 9.33 14.86 -20.78
C SER A 937 8.11 14.46 -21.61
N ARG A 938 7.57 15.41 -22.39
CA ARG A 938 6.55 15.10 -23.42
C ARG A 938 7.14 14.46 -24.67
N ILE A 939 8.46 14.37 -24.73
CA ILE A 939 9.22 13.83 -25.87
C ILE A 939 9.81 12.48 -25.47
N SER A 940 9.57 11.47 -26.30
CA SER A 940 10.10 10.12 -26.12
C SER A 940 11.62 10.07 -26.27
N LEU A 941 12.22 9.05 -25.64
CA LEU A 941 13.62 8.69 -25.86
C LEU A 941 13.82 7.87 -27.13
N MET A 942 12.76 7.21 -27.61
CA MET A 942 12.75 6.57 -28.91
C MET A 942 12.83 7.67 -29.99
N PRO A 943 13.87 7.67 -30.84
CA PRO A 943 14.00 8.66 -31.89
C PRO A 943 12.83 8.60 -32.89
N SER A 944 12.38 9.75 -33.38
CA SER A 944 11.47 9.81 -34.52
C SER A 944 12.19 9.51 -35.82
N GLY A 945 11.49 8.96 -36.82
CA GLY A 945 12.03 8.74 -38.15
C GLY A 945 12.98 7.55 -38.28
N LEU A 946 12.98 6.61 -37.32
CA LEU A 946 13.78 5.38 -37.39
C LEU A 946 13.49 4.55 -38.65
N LEU A 947 12.28 4.66 -39.21
CA LEU A 947 11.85 3.94 -40.41
C LEU A 947 12.20 4.65 -41.73
N ASN A 948 12.77 5.87 -41.70
CA ASN A 948 13.01 6.68 -42.90
C ASN A 948 14.10 6.13 -43.85
N LEU A 949 14.86 5.13 -43.38
CA LEU A 949 15.89 4.39 -44.14
C LEU A 949 15.36 3.13 -44.82
N PHE A 950 14.06 2.85 -44.69
CA PHE A 950 13.45 1.58 -45.10
C PHE A 950 12.32 1.81 -46.09
N THR A 951 12.16 0.84 -46.99
CA THR A 951 11.04 0.76 -47.93
C THR A 951 9.76 0.33 -47.21
N ILE A 952 8.61 0.53 -47.87
CA ILE A 952 7.32 0.09 -47.34
C ILE A 952 7.32 -1.43 -47.07
N ASP A 953 7.88 -2.23 -47.98
CA ASP A 953 7.95 -3.68 -47.80
C ASP A 953 8.83 -4.10 -46.62
N GLU A 954 9.96 -3.44 -46.41
CA GLU A 954 10.81 -3.69 -45.24
C GLU A 954 10.08 -3.34 -43.92
N ILE A 955 9.27 -2.27 -43.90
CA ILE A 955 8.48 -1.88 -42.73
C ILE A 955 7.35 -2.89 -42.47
N VAL A 956 6.69 -3.38 -43.53
CA VAL A 956 5.65 -4.41 -43.40
C VAL A 956 6.27 -5.75 -42.94
N ASP A 957 7.48 -6.10 -43.40
CA ASP A 957 8.23 -7.25 -42.90
C ASP A 957 8.60 -7.10 -41.41
N LEU A 958 8.98 -5.89 -40.97
CA LEU A 958 9.21 -5.59 -39.55
C LEU A 958 7.94 -5.83 -38.71
N LEU A 959 6.79 -5.32 -39.15
CA LEU A 959 5.52 -5.52 -38.44
C LEU A 959 5.15 -7.01 -38.40
N ALA A 960 5.32 -7.74 -39.50
CA ALA A 960 5.10 -9.19 -39.54
C ALA A 960 6.01 -9.96 -38.58
N TRP A 961 7.27 -9.53 -38.44
CA TRP A 961 8.19 -10.12 -37.46
C TRP A 961 7.78 -9.83 -36.02
N LEU A 962 7.38 -8.59 -35.70
CA LEU A 962 6.88 -8.23 -34.37
C LEU A 962 5.56 -8.92 -34.00
N GLU A 963 4.77 -9.32 -35.00
CA GLU A 963 3.55 -10.11 -34.86
C GLU A 963 3.80 -11.62 -34.72
N SER A 964 4.93 -12.11 -35.25
CA SER A 964 5.27 -13.52 -35.16
C SER A 964 5.69 -13.89 -33.72
N PRO A 965 5.16 -14.98 -33.14
CA PRO A 965 5.66 -15.50 -31.88
C PRO A 965 7.12 -15.90 -32.04
N SER A 966 7.98 -15.52 -31.09
CA SER A 966 9.42 -15.73 -31.17
C SER A 966 9.77 -17.21 -31.42
N GLN A 967 10.49 -17.51 -32.50
CA GLN A 967 11.17 -18.80 -32.69
C GLN A 967 12.40 -18.94 -31.77
#